data_AF-A0A7S1M2Z3-F1
#
_entry.id   AF-A0A7S1M2Z3-F1
#
_cell.length_a   1.000
_cell.length_b   1.000
_cell.length_c   1.000
_cell.angle_alpha   90.00
_cell.angle_beta   90.00
_cell.angle_gamma   90.00
#
_symmetry.space_group_name_H-M   'P 1'
#
loop_
_entity.id
_entity.type
_entity.pdbx_description
1 polymer ?
#
loop_
_entity_poly.entity_id
_entity_poly.type
_entity_poly.pdbx_seq_one_letter_code
_entity_poly.pdbx_strand_id
1 'polypeptide(L)'
;TVSVLYWSAAVLEMSADDQAAESGIDNHAPTNDEPPANFIDLKLHGVFQVPPNWAAESGAAPVFNDHVFRYEVDVDVAGVTHTFKNGRVLQTIPMYTDFVAAAKLPPVVPNLDDEDADEPDVPSAAPLPPRPSDGAADDETATPPETGRTTGSGADGEKPVPSGAPPAVLWVLGPEVDTEVKEETGKKDSKPAPKKGAAAAPPPPPEVVKPIAPDTAAPPLCVARFPLSLSQLSAFEEQVETLTPLTLTFRRVVRAGAPADWEDTQEAKFVAKIDVSLKALSEPGSRALELEVPLAPVVGDGGKEDEKGGKAAKKAAPKKTKGTAPAALTDELDPSEPHPYLANKTFAKVALSAHNPVTRLPQGRPRPDLQPSDMIPKRLLPPRRPVEATKHFTQEVEGLVARIVRDFRAHRDAQPAETPLEDLRASFLMSLQTSGRSRVYQDLLVPSVQGIVKETFIRKASPTPEEMDKVSNELYTYLLDHLHLTLNRSFAPPSAAEASAALDGDPVDRWRRLAMEAEVMQEFDMAARYHQERLVQCRDRRGEADLPDVWCEYAEFCLRVRDALKAEQGYREALAIDMAHLPSLIGYGTLLLARQRFREAEVYLQSAVDVSGNAITWGCLALYYDALLVTIADSPHEDTRRAVCRRESKYALSQAVRTGGESSSAAEVFEALGSHLLALHLEELANMCLSRAPKSPAVDCLIARVFKQTNQHDEAAALLQDVVAANPQNAEAHMLLGDVYASMSGKSAEAEQQYDAALRIDPHSGSGPSYVRLGNMYVALGKHKDALSAFLMGAKVWPCGLTWLGVGIAYYRMDDLVRAEQALSESNVLNSLNPKTWAYLALVCLRQRREDEGDQAFNQAIKQSLADPHLIAEVGSEQLRLGRHKIAEACFRRSLALEDDCNTRMHLARTLALTSRAAEARDEYAYVARNTTNEAQRARAEDQLAAIPVE
;
A
#
# COMPACT_ATOMS: atom_id res chain seq x y z
N THR A 1 -13.43 -20.90 33.71
CA THR A 1 -14.78 -21.48 33.64
C THR A 1 -15.79 -20.42 34.03
N VAL A 2 -16.68 -20.09 33.07
CA VAL A 2 -17.91 -19.28 33.20
C VAL A 2 -17.74 -17.78 33.54
N SER A 3 -17.63 -16.93 32.51
CA SER A 3 -18.23 -15.56 32.41
C SER A 3 -17.97 -14.88 31.03
N VAL A 4 -17.95 -15.61 29.91
CA VAL A 4 -17.69 -15.05 28.56
C VAL A 4 -18.81 -15.38 27.54
N LEU A 5 -19.99 -15.79 28.00
CA LEU A 5 -21.08 -16.28 27.12
C LEU A 5 -22.37 -15.45 27.21
N TYR A 6 -22.31 -14.13 27.02
CA TYR A 6 -23.53 -13.31 26.90
C TYR A 6 -23.54 -12.22 25.83
N TRP A 7 -22.63 -12.27 24.84
CA TRP A 7 -22.66 -11.37 23.67
C TRP A 7 -22.61 -12.10 22.31
N SER A 8 -22.80 -13.42 22.31
CA SER A 8 -22.72 -14.26 21.09
C SER A 8 -24.09 -14.74 20.56
N ALA A 9 -25.18 -14.02 20.85
CA ALA A 9 -26.54 -14.45 20.48
C ALA A 9 -27.34 -13.43 19.64
N ALA A 10 -26.72 -12.35 19.16
CA ALA A 10 -27.39 -11.34 18.32
C ALA A 10 -26.90 -11.29 16.86
N VAL A 11 -26.06 -12.24 16.41
CA VAL A 11 -25.40 -12.22 15.09
C VAL A 11 -25.80 -13.41 14.19
N LEU A 12 -26.83 -14.18 14.55
CA LEU A 12 -27.25 -15.38 13.79
C LEU A 12 -28.69 -15.37 13.25
N GLU A 13 -29.33 -14.19 13.16
CA GLU A 13 -30.63 -14.01 12.47
C GLU A 13 -30.64 -12.76 11.56
N MET A 14 -29.56 -12.53 10.79
CA MET A 14 -29.56 -11.53 9.70
C MET A 14 -29.16 -12.12 8.34
N SER A 15 -29.29 -13.43 8.14
CA SER A 15 -29.10 -14.07 6.83
C SER A 15 -30.46 -14.46 6.22
N ALA A 16 -31.21 -13.46 5.73
CA ALA A 16 -32.31 -13.68 4.78
C ALA A 16 -32.85 -12.36 4.16
N ASP A 17 -32.69 -11.20 4.82
CA ASP A 17 -33.32 -9.95 4.38
C ASP A 17 -32.39 -8.96 3.64
N ASP A 18 -31.09 -9.24 3.56
CA ASP A 18 -30.13 -8.37 2.84
C ASP A 18 -30.13 -8.54 1.31
N GLN A 19 -30.92 -9.46 0.76
CA GLN A 19 -31.19 -9.52 -0.69
C GLN A 19 -32.37 -8.63 -1.13
N ALA A 20 -33.08 -7.98 -0.19
CA ALA A 20 -34.18 -7.07 -0.51
C ALA A 20 -33.79 -5.58 -0.48
N ALA A 21 -32.63 -5.24 0.10
CA ALA A 21 -32.13 -3.86 0.19
C ALA A 21 -31.30 -3.39 -1.04
N GLU A 22 -31.15 -4.23 -2.07
CA GLU A 22 -30.52 -3.88 -3.36
C GLU A 22 -31.52 -3.40 -4.43
N SER A 23 -32.77 -3.10 -4.06
CA SER A 23 -33.84 -2.69 -5.02
C SER A 23 -34.40 -1.28 -4.81
N GLY A 24 -33.64 -0.41 -4.13
CA GLY A 24 -33.99 1.00 -3.94
C GLY A 24 -33.37 1.95 -4.97
N ILE A 25 -33.35 1.57 -6.26
CA ILE A 25 -33.07 2.49 -7.35
C ILE A 25 -34.27 2.38 -8.30
N ASP A 26 -34.96 3.50 -8.48
CA ASP A 26 -36.16 3.61 -9.29
C ASP A 26 -36.04 2.87 -10.62
N ASN A 27 -36.96 1.93 -10.84
CA ASN A 27 -37.30 1.40 -12.15
C ASN A 27 -37.89 2.54 -13.00
N HIS A 28 -37.03 3.34 -13.62
CA HIS A 28 -37.39 4.16 -14.76
C HIS A 28 -36.71 3.61 -16.01
N ALA A 29 -37.57 3.28 -16.98
CA ALA A 29 -37.18 2.91 -18.35
C ALA A 29 -36.19 3.94 -18.92
N PRO A 30 -35.28 3.54 -19.84
CA PRO A 30 -34.24 4.43 -20.33
C PRO A 30 -34.88 5.57 -21.14
N THR A 31 -35.03 6.72 -20.52
CA THR A 31 -35.12 7.98 -21.23
C THR A 31 -33.69 8.40 -21.59
N ASN A 32 -33.46 8.75 -22.85
CA ASN A 32 -32.18 9.19 -23.44
C ASN A 32 -31.58 10.48 -22.82
N ASP A 33 -31.95 10.84 -21.59
CA ASP A 33 -31.60 12.09 -20.92
C ASP A 33 -30.79 11.82 -19.63
N GLU A 34 -29.67 11.10 -19.74
CA GLU A 34 -28.65 11.17 -18.68
C GLU A 34 -27.99 12.57 -18.73
N PRO A 35 -27.89 13.30 -17.60
CA PRO A 35 -27.23 14.59 -17.58
C PRO A 35 -25.75 14.43 -17.95
N PRO A 36 -25.18 15.32 -18.78
CA PRO A 36 -23.78 15.23 -19.19
C PRO A 36 -22.83 15.34 -17.99
N ALA A 37 -21.84 14.45 -17.94
CA ALA A 37 -20.87 14.35 -16.85
C ALA A 37 -19.91 15.55 -16.80
N ASN A 38 -19.63 16.16 -17.96
CA ASN A 38 -18.88 17.41 -18.08
C ASN A 38 -19.27 18.15 -19.37
N PHE A 39 -18.89 19.42 -19.45
CA PHE A 39 -19.00 20.21 -20.68
C PHE A 39 -17.63 20.74 -21.08
N ILE A 40 -17.32 20.68 -22.37
CA ILE A 40 -16.13 21.31 -22.95
C ILE A 40 -16.58 22.42 -23.89
N ASP A 41 -16.11 23.63 -23.63
CA ASP A 41 -16.29 24.79 -24.48
C ASP A 41 -15.02 24.98 -25.32
N LEU A 42 -15.13 24.78 -26.63
CA LEU A 42 -14.07 25.09 -27.59
C LEU A 42 -14.34 26.46 -28.23
N LYS A 43 -13.34 27.33 -28.15
CA LYS A 43 -13.40 28.70 -28.63
C LYS A 43 -12.29 28.97 -29.64
N LEU A 44 -12.68 29.32 -30.87
CA LEU A 44 -11.76 29.77 -31.91
C LEU A 44 -11.81 31.30 -31.97
N HIS A 45 -10.76 31.97 -31.49
CA HIS A 45 -10.66 33.44 -31.45
C HIS A 45 -10.37 34.07 -32.83
N GLY A 46 -10.19 33.25 -33.86
CA GLY A 46 -9.94 33.64 -35.24
C GLY A 46 -8.71 32.96 -35.84
N VAL A 47 -8.56 33.09 -37.15
CA VAL A 47 -7.37 32.68 -37.91
C VAL A 47 -6.67 33.94 -38.41
N PHE A 48 -5.37 34.04 -38.15
CA PHE A 48 -4.55 35.22 -38.39
C PHE A 48 -3.49 34.94 -39.46
N GLN A 49 -3.04 35.99 -40.15
CA GLN A 49 -2.06 35.90 -41.24
C GLN A 49 -2.54 34.98 -42.37
N VAL A 50 -3.83 35.09 -42.72
CA VAL A 50 -4.46 34.30 -43.78
C VAL A 50 -3.90 34.72 -45.15
N PRO A 51 -3.71 33.80 -46.11
CA PRO A 51 -3.15 34.13 -47.41
C PRO A 51 -3.94 35.23 -48.15
N PRO A 52 -3.28 36.05 -49.00
CA PRO A 52 -3.88 37.23 -49.62
C PRO A 52 -5.07 36.94 -50.55
N ASN A 53 -5.22 35.70 -51.05
CA ASN A 53 -6.41 35.24 -51.77
C ASN A 53 -7.65 35.02 -50.87
N TRP A 54 -7.52 35.23 -49.56
CA TRP A 54 -8.60 35.39 -48.58
C TRP A 54 -8.76 36.86 -48.12
N ALA A 55 -7.88 37.78 -48.52
CA ALA A 55 -7.92 39.17 -48.07
C ALA A 55 -8.87 40.00 -48.96
N ALA A 56 -9.53 41.00 -48.38
CA ALA A 56 -10.28 41.98 -49.17
C ALA A 56 -9.32 42.76 -50.09
N GLU A 57 -9.81 43.27 -51.23
CA GLU A 57 -9.02 44.03 -52.23
C GLU A 57 -8.24 45.23 -51.66
N SER A 58 -8.55 45.65 -50.43
CA SER A 58 -7.90 46.73 -49.69
C SER A 58 -6.68 46.32 -48.82
N GLY A 59 -6.30 45.04 -48.78
CA GLY A 59 -5.18 44.55 -47.96
C GLY A 59 -5.46 44.53 -46.45
N ALA A 60 -6.69 44.82 -46.02
CA ALA A 60 -7.15 44.63 -44.65
C ALA A 60 -7.65 43.19 -44.43
N ALA A 61 -7.56 42.71 -43.18
CA ALA A 61 -8.18 41.44 -42.80
C ALA A 61 -9.69 41.50 -43.09
N PRO A 62 -10.26 40.51 -43.80
CA PRO A 62 -11.66 40.56 -44.22
C PRO A 62 -12.58 40.60 -43.00
N VAL A 63 -13.48 41.58 -42.95
CA VAL A 63 -14.62 41.54 -42.01
C VAL A 63 -15.60 40.51 -42.55
N PHE A 64 -15.95 39.54 -41.69
CA PHE A 64 -16.55 38.26 -42.05
C PHE A 64 -17.82 38.37 -42.94
N ASN A 65 -18.57 39.47 -42.85
CA ASN A 65 -19.86 39.62 -43.52
C ASN A 65 -19.78 39.87 -45.04
N ASP A 66 -18.62 40.23 -45.59
CA ASP A 66 -18.49 40.68 -46.99
C ASP A 66 -17.66 39.74 -47.90
N HIS A 67 -17.12 38.63 -47.36
CA HIS A 67 -16.22 37.73 -48.11
C HIS A 67 -16.92 36.51 -48.75
N VAL A 68 -16.40 36.03 -49.88
CA VAL A 68 -16.98 34.92 -50.68
C VAL A 68 -16.71 33.54 -50.07
N PHE A 69 -15.59 33.40 -49.38
CA PHE A 69 -15.20 32.18 -48.67
C PHE A 69 -15.61 32.22 -47.19
N ARG A 70 -16.06 31.06 -46.70
CA ARG A 70 -16.35 30.70 -45.31
C ARG A 70 -15.37 29.61 -44.87
N TYR A 71 -15.10 29.51 -43.57
CA TYR A 71 -14.41 28.34 -43.03
C TYR A 71 -15.39 27.40 -42.31
N GLU A 72 -15.14 26.10 -42.43
CA GLU A 72 -15.75 25.04 -41.64
C GLU A 72 -14.66 24.34 -40.82
N VAL A 73 -14.94 24.06 -39.55
CA VAL A 73 -14.01 23.34 -38.67
C VAL A 73 -14.67 22.07 -38.19
N ASP A 74 -14.08 20.93 -38.55
CA ASP A 74 -14.46 19.63 -37.99
C ASP A 74 -13.56 19.33 -36.79
N VAL A 75 -14.16 18.93 -35.66
CA VAL A 75 -13.44 18.54 -34.45
C VAL A 75 -13.94 17.17 -34.03
N ASP A 76 -13.03 16.24 -33.82
CA ASP A 76 -13.35 14.95 -33.23
C ASP A 76 -13.05 14.99 -31.73
N VAL A 77 -14.09 14.94 -30.90
CA VAL A 77 -13.95 14.86 -29.43
C VAL A 77 -14.46 13.49 -29.01
N ALA A 78 -13.56 12.63 -28.53
CA ALA A 78 -13.89 11.30 -28.01
C ALA A 78 -14.74 10.42 -28.97
N GLY A 79 -14.44 10.46 -30.27
CA GLY A 79 -15.08 9.63 -31.31
C GLY A 79 -16.36 10.21 -31.90
N VAL A 80 -16.72 11.45 -31.55
CA VAL A 80 -17.83 12.19 -32.14
C VAL A 80 -17.28 13.39 -32.91
N THR A 81 -17.47 13.36 -34.22
CA THR A 81 -17.12 14.49 -35.09
C THR A 81 -18.19 15.56 -35.05
N HIS A 82 -17.80 16.76 -34.65
CA HIS A 82 -18.63 17.95 -34.64
C HIS A 82 -18.14 18.97 -35.67
N THR A 83 -19.04 19.49 -36.51
CA THR A 83 -18.71 20.50 -37.53
C THR A 83 -19.25 21.87 -37.13
N PHE A 84 -18.40 22.89 -37.12
CA PHE A 84 -18.79 24.29 -36.88
C PHE A 84 -18.67 25.10 -38.14
N LYS A 85 -19.69 25.92 -38.40
CA LYS A 85 -19.72 26.89 -39.50
C LYS A 85 -19.83 28.29 -38.87
N ASN A 86 -18.90 29.22 -39.10
CA ASN A 86 -18.87 30.61 -38.52
C ASN A 86 -19.57 30.81 -37.16
N GLY A 87 -19.09 30.15 -36.12
CA GLY A 87 -19.68 30.31 -34.79
C GLY A 87 -21.17 29.96 -34.75
N ARG A 88 -21.49 28.65 -34.83
CA ARG A 88 -22.62 28.03 -34.13
C ARG A 88 -22.53 26.51 -34.17
N VAL A 89 -22.65 25.89 -33.00
CA VAL A 89 -23.61 24.80 -32.79
C VAL A 89 -24.45 25.19 -31.56
N LEU A 90 -25.72 25.50 -31.78
CA LEU A 90 -26.75 25.56 -30.74
C LEU A 90 -27.84 24.58 -31.18
N GLN A 91 -28.05 23.52 -30.40
CA GLN A 91 -29.40 22.99 -30.26
C GLN A 91 -29.81 23.08 -28.79
N THR A 92 -31.07 23.48 -28.63
CA THR A 92 -31.73 24.04 -27.46
C THR A 92 -31.77 23.11 -26.25
N ILE A 93 -31.47 23.66 -25.06
CA ILE A 93 -31.94 23.10 -23.78
C ILE A 93 -33.38 23.61 -23.57
N PRO A 94 -34.40 22.74 -23.42
CA PRO A 94 -35.80 23.14 -23.30
C PRO A 94 -36.13 24.06 -22.11
N MET A 95 -35.32 24.06 -21.04
CA MET A 95 -35.63 24.72 -19.75
C MET A 95 -35.78 26.25 -19.77
N TYR A 96 -35.35 26.96 -20.81
CA TYR A 96 -35.38 28.43 -20.82
C TYR A 96 -36.42 29.06 -21.76
N THR A 97 -37.10 28.26 -22.59
CA THR A 97 -38.17 28.79 -23.46
C THR A 97 -39.38 29.26 -22.65
N ASP A 98 -39.74 28.50 -21.61
CA ASP A 98 -40.82 28.84 -20.70
C ASP A 98 -40.48 30.05 -19.80
N PHE A 99 -39.22 30.17 -19.39
CA PHE A 99 -38.75 31.25 -18.51
C PHE A 99 -38.74 32.61 -19.24
N VAL A 100 -38.38 32.63 -20.52
CA VAL A 100 -38.39 33.84 -21.36
C VAL A 100 -39.80 34.20 -21.82
N ALA A 101 -40.65 33.22 -22.11
CA ALA A 101 -42.06 33.45 -22.44
C ALA A 101 -42.90 33.95 -21.25
N ALA A 102 -42.52 33.58 -20.01
CA ALA A 102 -43.20 33.97 -18.78
C ALA A 102 -42.77 35.34 -18.21
N ALA A 103 -41.70 35.94 -18.73
CA ALA A 103 -41.20 37.23 -18.27
C ALA A 103 -42.10 38.38 -18.77
N LYS A 104 -43.18 38.69 -18.04
CA LYS A 104 -43.94 39.93 -18.26
C LYS A 104 -43.12 41.13 -17.83
N LEU A 105 -42.93 42.09 -18.73
CA LEU A 105 -42.46 43.44 -18.40
C LEU A 105 -43.40 44.07 -17.37
N PRO A 106 -42.90 44.70 -16.29
CA PRO A 106 -43.75 45.44 -15.37
C PRO A 106 -44.41 46.63 -16.09
N PRO A 107 -45.64 47.02 -15.74
CA PRO A 107 -46.32 48.15 -16.37
C PRO A 107 -45.61 49.46 -16.02
N VAL A 108 -45.40 50.30 -17.02
CA VAL A 108 -44.96 51.69 -16.86
C VAL A 108 -46.11 52.47 -16.21
N VAL A 109 -45.90 52.99 -15.01
CA VAL A 109 -46.83 53.94 -14.38
C VAL A 109 -46.32 55.36 -14.64
N PRO A 110 -47.12 56.27 -15.22
CA PRO A 110 -46.73 57.66 -15.39
C PRO A 110 -46.90 58.46 -14.10
N ASN A 111 -46.05 59.47 -13.93
CA ASN A 111 -46.01 60.50 -12.88
C ASN A 111 -47.38 60.89 -12.30
N LEU A 112 -47.41 61.22 -11.01
CA LEU A 112 -47.92 62.51 -10.50
C LEU A 112 -47.52 62.70 -9.03
N ASP A 113 -47.10 63.92 -8.75
CA ASP A 113 -46.66 64.46 -7.48
C ASP A 113 -47.83 64.79 -6.52
N ASP A 114 -47.42 65.02 -5.26
CA ASP A 114 -47.98 65.94 -4.26
C ASP A 114 -49.11 65.52 -3.27
N GLU A 115 -48.70 65.65 -2.00
CA GLU A 115 -49.39 66.19 -0.80
C GLU A 115 -50.26 65.30 0.12
N ASP A 116 -49.73 65.16 1.35
CA ASP A 116 -50.35 65.12 2.70
C ASP A 116 -51.29 63.98 3.14
N ALA A 117 -50.83 63.16 4.11
CA ALA A 117 -51.23 63.20 5.54
C ALA A 117 -51.21 61.82 6.28
N ASP A 118 -50.53 61.83 7.44
CA ASP A 118 -50.73 61.09 8.71
C ASP A 118 -50.24 59.63 8.95
N GLU A 119 -49.05 59.56 9.60
CA GLU A 119 -48.67 58.91 10.90
C GLU A 119 -48.98 57.42 11.25
N PRO A 120 -48.27 56.77 12.23
CA PRO A 120 -46.91 57.00 12.79
C PRO A 120 -46.03 55.73 13.03
N ASP A 121 -44.74 56.00 13.29
CA ASP A 121 -43.74 55.32 14.16
C ASP A 121 -43.38 53.83 14.07
N VAL A 122 -42.13 53.54 13.64
CA VAL A 122 -41.24 52.56 14.29
C VAL A 122 -39.78 53.07 14.33
N PRO A 123 -39.07 53.01 15.48
CA PRO A 123 -37.76 53.61 15.65
C PRO A 123 -36.57 52.74 15.26
N SER A 124 -35.48 53.46 14.98
CA SER A 124 -34.11 53.08 14.68
C SER A 124 -33.47 52.02 15.60
N ALA A 125 -32.62 51.21 14.97
CA ALA A 125 -31.68 50.26 15.55
C ALA A 125 -30.66 50.88 16.51
N ALA A 126 -30.26 50.09 17.50
CA ALA A 126 -29.07 50.23 18.33
C ALA A 126 -28.40 48.85 18.52
N PRO A 127 -27.10 48.79 18.88
CA PRO A 127 -26.17 47.76 18.41
C PRO A 127 -25.88 46.62 19.39
N LEU A 128 -25.23 45.57 18.86
CA LEU A 128 -24.71 44.37 19.52
C LEU A 128 -23.93 44.64 20.83
N PRO A 129 -24.05 43.74 21.83
CA PRO A 129 -23.05 43.55 22.88
C PRO A 129 -22.16 42.30 22.65
N PRO A 130 -20.97 42.24 23.28
CA PRO A 130 -19.87 41.34 22.92
C PRO A 130 -19.86 39.99 23.67
N ARG A 131 -19.09 39.04 23.14
CA ARG A 131 -18.69 37.79 23.82
C ARG A 131 -17.84 38.06 25.06
N PRO A 132 -17.90 37.17 26.06
CA PRO A 132 -16.73 36.86 26.90
C PRO A 132 -16.31 35.39 26.78
N SER A 133 -15.00 35.19 26.96
CA SER A 133 -14.25 33.93 27.03
C SER A 133 -14.08 33.43 28.47
N ASP A 134 -13.77 32.13 28.57
CA ASP A 134 -13.06 31.38 29.62
C ASP A 134 -13.59 31.33 31.07
N GLY A 135 -13.68 30.10 31.60
CA GLY A 135 -13.47 29.84 33.04
C GLY A 135 -14.40 28.82 33.72
N ALA A 136 -13.92 27.57 33.82
CA ALA A 136 -13.93 26.66 34.98
C ALA A 136 -15.20 26.36 35.84
N ALA A 137 -15.41 25.04 35.99
CA ALA A 137 -15.64 24.29 37.24
C ALA A 137 -17.06 24.15 37.86
N ASP A 138 -17.35 22.87 38.09
CA ASP A 138 -18.05 22.22 39.22
C ASP A 138 -19.57 21.99 39.26
N ASP A 139 -19.83 20.70 39.52
CA ASP A 139 -20.88 20.02 40.29
C ASP A 139 -22.31 19.75 39.76
N GLU A 140 -22.54 18.43 39.63
CA GLU A 140 -23.62 17.63 40.20
C GLU A 140 -25.04 18.22 40.26
N THR A 141 -26.00 17.56 39.60
CA THR A 141 -26.99 16.65 40.24
C THR A 141 -28.21 16.38 39.35
N ALA A 142 -28.65 15.11 39.40
CA ALA A 142 -30.04 14.64 39.34
C ALA A 142 -30.85 14.70 38.02
N THR A 143 -30.94 13.53 37.40
CA THR A 143 -32.11 12.95 36.70
C THR A 143 -33.38 12.86 37.59
N PRO A 144 -34.51 12.31 37.12
CA PRO A 144 -35.44 12.59 36.00
C PRO A 144 -36.86 12.80 36.63
N PRO A 145 -38.05 12.33 36.16
CA PRO A 145 -38.51 11.82 34.85
C PRO A 145 -39.93 12.35 34.44
N GLU A 146 -40.43 11.76 33.34
CA GLU A 146 -41.77 11.15 33.28
C GLU A 146 -43.02 11.92 32.84
N THR A 147 -43.81 11.14 32.09
CA THR A 147 -45.22 11.27 31.72
C THR A 147 -45.52 12.23 30.56
N GLY A 148 -46.11 11.81 29.45
CA GLY A 148 -46.75 10.54 29.14
C GLY A 148 -48.04 10.82 28.39
N ARG A 149 -48.34 9.90 27.46
CA ARG A 149 -49.69 9.57 26.98
C ARG A 149 -50.38 10.63 26.11
N THR A 150 -51.17 10.30 25.09
CA THR A 150 -51.46 9.12 24.25
C THR A 150 -52.60 9.61 23.33
N THR A 151 -52.85 8.87 22.25
CA THR A 151 -54.10 8.86 21.45
C THR A 151 -54.32 10.06 20.54
N GLY A 152 -54.66 9.91 19.27
CA GLY A 152 -54.96 8.72 18.46
C GLY A 152 -55.54 9.16 17.12
N SER A 153 -55.60 8.21 16.17
CA SER A 153 -56.59 8.09 15.08
C SER A 153 -56.87 9.35 14.24
N GLY A 154 -56.59 9.42 12.94
CA GLY A 154 -56.78 8.41 11.90
C GLY A 154 -57.51 9.07 10.71
N ALA A 155 -57.26 8.50 9.51
CA ALA A 155 -57.99 8.64 8.25
C ALA A 155 -57.73 9.84 7.30
N ASP A 156 -57.30 9.44 6.09
CA ASP A 156 -57.67 9.92 4.75
C ASP A 156 -57.07 11.23 4.16
N GLY A 157 -56.13 11.04 3.22
CA GLY A 157 -56.42 11.19 1.78
C GLY A 157 -56.50 12.58 1.12
N GLU A 158 -55.48 12.84 0.27
CA GLU A 158 -55.41 13.71 -0.94
C GLU A 158 -54.99 15.22 -0.89
N LYS A 159 -53.74 15.44 -1.36
CA LYS A 159 -53.19 16.50 -2.27
C LYS A 159 -52.92 17.95 -1.74
N PRO A 160 -52.17 18.81 -2.47
CA PRO A 160 -50.70 18.86 -2.64
C PRO A 160 -50.09 20.21 -2.15
N VAL A 161 -48.78 20.26 -1.90
CA VAL A 161 -48.09 21.51 -1.47
C VAL A 161 -47.42 22.22 -2.65
N PRO A 162 -47.61 23.55 -2.83
CA PRO A 162 -46.95 24.31 -3.88
C PRO A 162 -45.56 24.82 -3.46
N SER A 163 -44.67 24.85 -4.44
CA SER A 163 -43.33 25.46 -4.42
C SER A 163 -43.39 27.00 -4.45
N GLY A 164 -42.43 27.67 -3.80
CA GLY A 164 -42.03 29.02 -4.20
C GLY A 164 -41.41 29.91 -3.11
N ALA A 165 -40.08 29.90 -2.99
CA ALA A 165 -39.31 31.07 -2.56
C ALA A 165 -37.91 31.03 -3.23
N PRO A 166 -37.40 32.15 -3.79
CA PRO A 166 -36.23 32.15 -4.67
C PRO A 166 -34.89 32.22 -3.89
N PRO A 167 -33.81 31.57 -4.37
CA PRO A 167 -32.47 31.81 -3.85
C PRO A 167 -31.88 33.11 -4.43
N ALA A 168 -31.34 33.93 -3.52
CA ALA A 168 -30.58 35.14 -3.79
C ALA A 168 -29.23 34.82 -4.45
N VAL A 169 -28.80 35.65 -5.41
CA VAL A 169 -27.47 35.55 -6.03
C VAL A 169 -26.48 36.45 -5.29
N LEU A 170 -25.40 35.83 -4.82
CA LEU A 170 -24.14 36.45 -4.39
C LEU A 170 -23.36 36.93 -5.62
N TRP A 171 -22.89 38.17 -5.59
CA TRP A 171 -22.00 38.72 -6.61
C TRP A 171 -20.58 38.18 -6.43
N VAL A 172 -20.02 37.55 -7.46
CA VAL A 172 -18.59 37.20 -7.55
C VAL A 172 -17.93 38.22 -8.49
N LEU A 173 -17.03 39.04 -7.94
CA LEU A 173 -16.15 39.93 -8.69
C LEU A 173 -15.06 39.09 -9.40
N GLY A 174 -14.87 39.33 -10.70
CA GLY A 174 -13.74 38.78 -11.48
C GLY A 174 -12.48 39.66 -11.37
N PRO A 175 -11.30 39.12 -11.74
CA PRO A 175 -10.03 39.44 -11.08
C PRO A 175 -9.32 40.70 -11.60
N GLU A 176 -8.46 41.21 -10.73
CA GLU A 176 -7.52 42.32 -10.92
C GLU A 176 -6.57 42.06 -12.10
N VAL A 177 -6.30 43.12 -12.88
CA VAL A 177 -5.26 43.13 -13.92
C VAL A 177 -3.96 43.62 -13.28
N ASP A 178 -2.96 42.74 -13.25
CA ASP A 178 -1.57 43.07 -12.96
C ASP A 178 -1.04 44.11 -13.96
N THR A 179 -0.69 45.29 -13.46
CA THR A 179 0.07 46.29 -14.23
C THR A 179 1.56 46.13 -14.00
N GLU A 180 2.30 46.06 -15.10
CA GLU A 180 3.74 45.92 -15.20
C GLU A 180 4.55 46.89 -14.31
N VAL A 181 5.61 46.32 -13.71
CA VAL A 181 6.70 47.02 -13.04
C VAL A 181 7.66 47.62 -14.07
N LYS A 182 7.93 48.92 -13.96
CA LYS A 182 9.24 49.49 -14.30
C LYS A 182 9.80 50.23 -13.10
N GLU A 183 11.00 49.80 -12.72
CA GLU A 183 11.84 50.32 -11.65
C GLU A 183 12.19 51.80 -11.86
N GLU A 184 12.24 52.58 -10.77
CA GLU A 184 13.50 53.19 -10.32
C GLU A 184 13.40 53.78 -8.91
N THR A 185 14.19 53.17 -8.03
CA THR A 185 14.89 53.64 -6.83
C THR A 185 14.61 55.03 -6.23
N GLY A 186 14.43 55.08 -4.89
CA GLY A 186 15.06 56.13 -4.08
C GLY A 186 14.35 56.66 -2.83
N LYS A 187 14.56 55.98 -1.69
CA LYS A 187 14.84 56.52 -0.33
C LYS A 187 14.00 57.67 0.27
N LYS A 188 13.38 57.35 1.42
CA LYS A 188 13.50 57.96 2.79
C LYS A 188 12.19 58.39 3.47
N ASP A 189 12.00 57.78 4.64
CA ASP A 189 11.58 58.33 5.94
C ASP A 189 10.55 59.47 5.97
N SER A 190 9.36 59.20 6.54
CA SER A 190 8.92 59.77 7.84
C SER A 190 7.39 59.60 8.07
N LYS A 191 7.03 59.11 9.26
CA LYS A 191 5.76 59.44 9.95
C LYS A 191 5.83 60.93 10.39
N PRO A 192 4.72 61.70 10.56
CA PRO A 192 3.61 61.32 11.46
C PRO A 192 2.19 61.90 11.18
N ALA A 193 1.16 61.13 11.58
CA ALA A 193 0.01 61.50 12.43
C ALA A 193 -0.96 62.67 12.03
N PRO A 194 -2.14 62.82 12.68
CA PRO A 194 -3.43 62.96 11.99
C PRO A 194 -4.08 64.34 12.16
N LYS A 195 -5.02 64.72 11.27
CA LYS A 195 -5.97 65.81 11.54
C LYS A 195 -7.38 65.51 11.02
N LYS A 196 -8.33 65.75 11.93
CA LYS A 196 -9.78 65.68 11.79
C LYS A 196 -10.32 66.83 10.93
N GLY A 197 -11.41 66.55 10.21
CA GLY A 197 -12.59 67.41 10.16
C GLY A 197 -12.80 68.21 8.87
N ALA A 198 -13.79 67.81 8.07
CA ALA A 198 -14.88 68.66 7.59
C ALA A 198 -15.85 67.82 6.76
N ALA A 199 -17.14 67.94 7.07
CA ALA A 199 -18.24 67.30 6.34
C ALA A 199 -18.40 67.94 4.94
N ALA A 200 -18.58 67.10 3.92
CA ALA A 200 -19.01 67.48 2.58
C ALA A 200 -20.09 66.50 2.10
N ALA A 201 -21.09 67.05 1.40
CA ALA A 201 -22.33 66.43 0.96
C ALA A 201 -22.16 65.11 0.16
N PRO A 202 -23.18 64.22 0.15
CA PRO A 202 -23.14 63.01 -0.66
C PRO A 202 -23.09 63.35 -2.17
N PRO A 203 -22.28 62.64 -2.97
CA PRO A 203 -22.26 62.79 -4.42
C PRO A 203 -23.56 62.24 -5.05
N PRO A 204 -23.95 62.69 -6.25
CA PRO A 204 -25.13 62.18 -6.95
C PRO A 204 -24.96 60.69 -7.28
N PRO A 205 -26.06 59.94 -7.45
CA PRO A 205 -25.99 58.52 -7.81
C PRO A 205 -25.21 58.34 -9.12
N PRO A 206 -24.37 57.30 -9.24
CA PRO A 206 -23.64 57.04 -10.47
C PRO A 206 -24.64 56.83 -11.61
N GLU A 207 -24.44 57.55 -12.71
CA GLU A 207 -25.13 57.28 -13.96
C GLU A 207 -25.00 55.80 -14.28
N VAL A 208 -26.14 55.13 -14.44
CA VAL A 208 -26.21 53.79 -14.99
C VAL A 208 -25.66 53.88 -16.41
N VAL A 209 -24.36 53.61 -16.56
CA VAL A 209 -23.75 53.40 -17.87
C VAL A 209 -24.45 52.18 -18.45
N LYS A 210 -25.30 52.41 -19.44
CA LYS A 210 -25.90 51.35 -20.25
C LYS A 210 -24.77 50.43 -20.69
N PRO A 211 -24.94 49.09 -20.61
CA PRO A 211 -23.94 48.17 -21.12
C PRO A 211 -23.59 48.58 -22.54
N ILE A 212 -22.31 48.85 -22.78
CA ILE A 212 -21.80 49.11 -24.13
C ILE A 212 -22.12 47.84 -24.92
N ALA A 213 -23.03 47.97 -25.89
CA ALA A 213 -23.26 46.92 -26.86
C ALA A 213 -21.90 46.57 -27.50
N PRO A 214 -21.57 45.28 -27.68
CA PRO A 214 -20.32 44.91 -28.32
C PRO A 214 -20.24 45.64 -29.67
N ASP A 215 -19.10 46.30 -29.88
CA ASP A 215 -18.83 47.10 -31.06
C ASP A 215 -19.13 46.24 -32.30
N THR A 216 -20.07 46.68 -33.14
CA THR A 216 -20.60 45.93 -34.30
C THR A 216 -19.58 45.64 -35.40
N ALA A 217 -18.29 45.96 -35.15
CA ALA A 217 -17.16 45.77 -36.05
C ALA A 217 -16.30 44.52 -35.73
N ALA A 218 -16.51 43.83 -34.61
CA ALA A 218 -15.78 42.59 -34.31
C ALA A 218 -16.49 41.35 -34.92
N PRO A 219 -15.78 40.43 -35.61
CA PRO A 219 -16.39 39.21 -36.13
C PRO A 219 -16.98 38.36 -34.97
N PRO A 220 -18.14 37.72 -35.16
CA PRO A 220 -18.83 37.02 -34.07
C PRO A 220 -18.01 35.85 -33.53
N LEU A 221 -18.06 35.69 -32.20
CA LEU A 221 -17.30 34.69 -31.43
C LEU A 221 -17.72 33.26 -31.80
N CYS A 222 -16.74 32.40 -32.11
CA CYS A 222 -16.98 30.97 -32.30
C CYS A 222 -16.78 30.24 -30.97
N VAL A 223 -17.87 29.94 -30.24
CA VAL A 223 -17.86 29.09 -29.04
C VAL A 223 -18.78 27.90 -29.29
N ALA A 224 -18.26 26.70 -29.14
CA ALA A 224 -19.01 25.45 -29.24
C ALA A 224 -18.92 24.71 -27.91
N ARG A 225 -20.08 24.32 -27.36
CA ARG A 225 -20.17 23.55 -26.11
C ARG A 225 -20.51 22.10 -26.42
N PHE A 226 -19.68 21.18 -25.93
CA PHE A 226 -19.87 19.74 -26.07
C PHE A 226 -20.28 19.12 -24.73
N PRO A 227 -21.50 18.56 -24.63
CA PRO A 227 -21.82 17.68 -23.53
C PRO A 227 -21.02 16.38 -23.68
N LEU A 228 -20.28 15.99 -22.64
CA LEU A 228 -19.60 14.70 -22.59
C LEU A 228 -20.36 13.75 -21.69
N SER A 229 -20.73 12.60 -22.22
CA SER A 229 -21.08 11.43 -21.40
C SER A 229 -19.88 10.96 -20.58
N LEU A 230 -20.10 10.13 -19.57
CA LEU A 230 -19.03 9.65 -18.69
C LEU A 230 -17.98 8.81 -19.45
N SER A 231 -18.42 8.04 -20.46
CA SER A 231 -17.54 7.29 -21.37
C SER A 231 -16.70 8.21 -22.25
N GLN A 232 -17.31 9.25 -22.84
CA GLN A 232 -16.59 10.24 -23.65
C GLN A 232 -15.62 11.08 -22.81
N LEU A 233 -15.97 11.39 -21.57
CA LEU A 233 -15.07 12.06 -20.63
C LEU A 233 -13.83 11.21 -20.34
N SER A 234 -14.00 9.90 -20.11
CA SER A 234 -12.86 8.99 -19.89
C SER A 234 -11.94 8.87 -21.11
N ALA A 235 -12.49 8.89 -22.33
CA ALA A 235 -11.71 8.88 -23.56
C ALA A 235 -10.98 10.21 -23.79
N PHE A 236 -11.62 11.33 -23.44
CA PHE A 236 -10.99 12.65 -23.52
C PHE A 236 -9.86 12.81 -22.50
N GLU A 237 -10.03 12.31 -21.27
CA GLU A 237 -8.96 12.24 -20.25
C GLU A 237 -7.76 11.41 -20.74
N GLU A 238 -8.01 10.27 -21.40
CA GLU A 238 -6.95 9.45 -22.02
C GLU A 238 -6.19 10.21 -23.12
N GLN A 239 -6.90 11.01 -23.92
CA GLN A 239 -6.30 11.88 -24.92
C GLN A 239 -5.39 12.95 -24.28
N VAL A 240 -5.84 13.54 -23.16
CA VAL A 240 -5.07 14.53 -22.38
C VAL A 240 -3.82 13.90 -21.76
N GLU A 241 -3.91 12.70 -21.19
CA GLU A 241 -2.78 12.02 -20.53
C GLU A 241 -1.72 11.53 -21.52
N THR A 242 -2.15 10.98 -22.66
CA THR A 242 -1.24 10.56 -23.75
C THR A 242 -0.62 11.75 -24.49
N LEU A 243 -1.01 12.98 -24.13
CA LEU A 243 -0.64 14.23 -24.79
C LEU A 243 -0.92 14.19 -26.29
N THR A 244 -1.89 13.38 -26.71
CA THR A 244 -2.32 13.33 -28.11
C THR A 244 -3.06 14.62 -28.41
N PRO A 245 -2.67 15.35 -29.47
CA PRO A 245 -3.28 16.64 -29.75
C PRO A 245 -4.75 16.47 -30.14
N LEU A 246 -5.57 17.45 -29.80
CA LEU A 246 -6.93 17.56 -30.33
C LEU A 246 -6.83 18.18 -31.73
N THR A 247 -6.95 17.35 -32.77
CA THR A 247 -6.85 17.80 -34.16
C THR A 247 -8.17 18.42 -34.63
N LEU A 248 -8.13 19.71 -34.98
CA LEU A 248 -9.23 20.40 -35.67
C LEU A 248 -8.93 20.40 -37.18
N THR A 249 -9.87 20.00 -38.01
CA THR A 249 -9.75 20.06 -39.47
C THR A 249 -10.42 21.33 -39.97
N PHE A 250 -9.60 22.28 -40.42
CA PHE A 250 -10.03 23.54 -41.02
C PHE A 250 -10.21 23.38 -42.53
N ARG A 251 -11.38 23.74 -43.05
CA ARG A 251 -11.72 23.68 -44.48
C ARG A 251 -12.25 25.02 -44.98
N ARG A 252 -11.94 25.33 -46.23
CA ARG A 252 -12.51 26.46 -46.97
C ARG A 252 -13.78 26.01 -47.69
N VAL A 253 -14.88 26.74 -47.54
CA VAL A 253 -16.16 26.45 -48.19
C VAL A 253 -16.76 27.75 -48.75
N VAL A 254 -17.48 27.69 -49.86
CA VAL A 254 -18.16 28.87 -50.43
C VAL A 254 -19.36 29.28 -49.57
N ARG A 255 -19.59 30.59 -49.39
CA ARG A 255 -20.70 31.12 -48.58
C ARG A 255 -22.08 30.67 -49.11
N ALA A 256 -22.99 30.32 -48.19
CA ALA A 256 -24.40 30.08 -48.50
C ALA A 256 -25.08 31.36 -49.02
N GLY A 257 -25.61 31.32 -50.25
CA GLY A 257 -26.20 32.47 -50.96
C GLY A 257 -25.36 33.02 -52.11
N ALA A 258 -24.16 32.47 -52.34
CA ALA A 258 -23.42 32.69 -53.58
C ALA A 258 -24.20 32.11 -54.79
N PRO A 259 -24.02 32.68 -55.99
CA PRO A 259 -24.58 32.11 -57.23
C PRO A 259 -24.25 30.63 -57.38
N ALA A 260 -25.21 29.82 -57.82
CA ALA A 260 -25.08 28.35 -57.90
C ALA A 260 -23.99 27.87 -58.89
N ASP A 261 -23.48 28.78 -59.74
CA ASP A 261 -22.40 28.58 -60.70
C ASP A 261 -21.00 28.90 -60.12
N TRP A 262 -20.90 29.29 -58.85
CA TRP A 262 -19.62 29.51 -58.15
C TRP A 262 -19.16 28.21 -57.46
N GLU A 263 -18.36 27.41 -58.16
CA GLU A 263 -17.68 26.23 -57.60
C GLU A 263 -16.23 26.56 -57.23
N ASP A 264 -15.78 26.19 -56.03
CA ASP A 264 -14.38 26.33 -55.61
C ASP A 264 -13.56 25.13 -56.10
N THR A 265 -12.83 25.32 -57.21
CA THR A 265 -11.98 24.26 -57.80
C THR A 265 -10.75 23.92 -56.95
N GLN A 266 -10.46 24.69 -55.90
CA GLN A 266 -9.27 24.55 -55.06
C GLN A 266 -9.57 24.19 -53.60
N GLU A 267 -10.82 23.91 -53.25
CA GLU A 267 -11.25 23.57 -51.88
C GLU A 267 -10.31 22.54 -51.20
N ALA A 268 -9.98 21.46 -51.91
CA ALA A 268 -9.10 20.39 -51.41
C ALA A 268 -7.68 20.86 -51.06
N LYS A 269 -7.19 21.94 -51.67
CA LYS A 269 -5.86 22.53 -51.39
C LYS A 269 -5.87 23.46 -50.19
N PHE A 270 -7.03 23.82 -49.63
CA PHE A 270 -7.14 24.71 -48.46
C PHE A 270 -7.68 23.97 -47.22
N VAL A 271 -7.35 22.68 -47.11
CA VAL A 271 -7.61 21.87 -45.92
C VAL A 271 -6.38 21.86 -45.03
N ALA A 272 -6.53 22.29 -43.78
CA ALA A 272 -5.45 22.31 -42.79
C ALA A 272 -5.86 21.62 -41.48
N LYS A 273 -4.88 21.05 -40.78
CA LYS A 273 -4.99 20.56 -39.41
C LYS A 273 -4.48 21.62 -38.44
N ILE A 274 -5.19 21.76 -37.33
CA ILE A 274 -4.82 22.56 -36.17
C ILE A 274 -4.70 21.59 -35.01
N ASP A 275 -3.46 21.21 -34.67
CA ASP A 275 -3.19 20.26 -33.60
C ASP A 275 -3.06 20.98 -32.26
N VAL A 276 -4.13 20.99 -31.48
CA VAL A 276 -4.17 21.66 -30.19
C VAL A 276 -3.50 20.78 -29.13
N SER A 277 -2.40 21.26 -28.56
CA SER A 277 -1.71 20.55 -27.46
C SER A 277 -2.56 20.57 -26.19
N LEU A 278 -2.84 19.39 -25.63
CA LEU A 278 -3.63 19.24 -24.41
C LEU A 278 -2.79 19.31 -23.12
N LYS A 279 -1.49 19.60 -23.21
CA LYS A 279 -0.55 19.60 -22.07
C LYS A 279 -1.04 20.44 -20.89
N ALA A 280 -1.61 21.61 -21.14
CA ALA A 280 -2.09 22.50 -20.07
C ALA A 280 -3.29 21.91 -19.28
N LEU A 281 -4.10 21.03 -19.88
CA LEU A 281 -5.20 20.34 -19.19
C LEU A 281 -4.74 19.10 -18.40
N SER A 282 -3.53 18.61 -18.66
CA SER A 282 -2.95 17.48 -17.92
C SER A 282 -2.56 17.85 -16.48
N GLU A 283 -2.43 19.15 -16.19
CA GLU A 283 -2.15 19.63 -14.83
C GLU A 283 -3.40 19.47 -13.93
N PRO A 284 -3.25 18.93 -12.70
CA PRO A 284 -4.37 18.75 -11.78
C PRO A 284 -5.09 20.05 -11.46
N GLY A 285 -6.41 20.07 -11.63
CA GLY A 285 -7.24 21.26 -11.39
C GLY A 285 -7.35 22.22 -12.57
N SER A 286 -6.61 21.98 -13.67
CA SER A 286 -6.73 22.79 -14.88
C SER A 286 -8.12 22.69 -15.50
N ARG A 287 -8.69 23.85 -15.80
CA ARG A 287 -10.03 23.99 -16.40
C ARG A 287 -9.99 24.61 -17.79
N ALA A 288 -8.90 25.28 -18.16
CA ALA A 288 -8.83 25.95 -19.45
C ALA A 288 -7.40 25.94 -19.99
N LEU A 289 -7.29 26.00 -21.31
CA LEU A 289 -6.07 26.29 -22.04
C LEU A 289 -6.34 27.35 -23.10
N GLU A 290 -5.32 28.13 -23.46
CA GLU A 290 -5.33 29.06 -24.58
C GLU A 290 -3.99 28.95 -25.30
N LEU A 291 -4.02 28.71 -26.61
CA LEU A 291 -2.85 28.41 -27.42
C LEU A 291 -2.93 29.09 -28.79
N GLU A 292 -1.78 29.51 -29.31
CA GLU A 292 -1.60 29.89 -30.71
C GLU A 292 -1.03 28.70 -31.48
N VAL A 293 -1.79 28.17 -32.44
CA VAL A 293 -1.45 26.94 -33.16
C VAL A 293 -1.32 27.22 -34.66
N PRO A 294 -0.17 26.89 -35.30
CA PRO A 294 -0.01 27.08 -36.74
C PRO A 294 -0.87 26.10 -37.55
N LEU A 295 -1.35 26.53 -38.73
CA LEU A 295 -2.12 25.66 -39.63
C LEU A 295 -1.19 24.78 -40.47
N ALA A 296 -1.33 23.46 -40.35
CA ALA A 296 -0.57 22.48 -41.13
C ALA A 296 -1.41 21.93 -42.30
N PRO A 297 -0.98 22.02 -43.57
CA PRO A 297 -1.77 21.55 -44.71
C PRO A 297 -1.92 20.02 -44.73
N VAL A 298 -3.10 19.52 -45.12
CA VAL A 298 -3.35 18.09 -45.32
C VAL A 298 -2.87 17.70 -46.71
N VAL A 299 -1.73 17.01 -46.81
CA VAL A 299 -1.25 16.45 -48.07
C VAL A 299 -2.18 15.30 -48.46
N GLY A 300 -2.90 15.43 -49.57
CA GLY A 300 -3.72 14.35 -50.11
C GLY A 300 -2.85 13.13 -50.43
N ASP A 301 -3.32 11.95 -50.03
CA ASP A 301 -2.77 10.67 -50.44
C ASP A 301 -2.84 10.59 -51.98
N GLY A 302 -1.71 10.89 -52.63
CA GLY A 302 -1.53 10.71 -54.05
C GLY A 302 -1.60 9.22 -54.32
N GLY A 303 -2.78 8.77 -54.76
CA GLY A 303 -2.98 7.44 -55.29
C GLY A 303 -1.87 7.09 -56.27
N LYS A 304 -1.25 5.93 -56.02
CA LYS A 304 -0.26 5.29 -56.88
C LYS A 304 -0.70 5.31 -58.35
N GLU A 305 0.32 5.50 -59.17
CA GLU A 305 0.41 5.32 -60.62
C GLU A 305 -0.67 4.43 -61.25
N ASP A 306 -1.27 4.93 -62.34
CA ASP A 306 -1.65 4.09 -63.48
C ASP A 306 -1.46 4.87 -64.79
N GLU A 307 -0.34 4.60 -65.46
CA GLU A 307 -0.17 4.80 -66.90
C GLU A 307 -1.21 3.93 -67.64
N LYS A 308 -2.17 4.56 -68.33
CA LYS A 308 -2.66 4.09 -69.64
C LYS A 308 -3.57 5.12 -70.31
N GLY A 309 -3.23 5.38 -71.58
CA GLY A 309 -3.77 6.48 -72.37
C GLY A 309 -5.27 6.43 -72.68
N GLY A 310 -5.81 7.61 -72.98
CA GLY A 310 -7.18 7.76 -73.44
C GLY A 310 -7.52 9.21 -73.76
N LYS A 311 -7.42 9.57 -75.05
CA LYS A 311 -8.11 10.65 -75.80
C LYS A 311 -8.53 11.92 -75.04
N ALA A 312 -7.91 13.03 -75.46
CA ALA A 312 -8.37 14.39 -75.19
C ALA A 312 -9.87 14.58 -75.55
N ALA A 313 -10.72 14.63 -74.53
CA ALA A 313 -12.07 15.13 -74.63
C ALA A 313 -12.03 16.66 -74.49
N LYS A 314 -12.39 17.37 -75.56
CA LYS A 314 -12.74 18.80 -75.55
C LYS A 314 -13.79 19.05 -74.45
N LYS A 315 -13.41 19.69 -73.35
CA LYS A 315 -14.37 20.41 -72.51
C LYS A 315 -14.56 21.82 -73.07
N ALA A 316 -15.83 22.15 -73.28
CA ALA A 316 -16.29 23.38 -73.89
C ALA A 316 -15.94 24.60 -73.03
N ALA A 317 -15.61 25.72 -73.68
CA ALA A 317 -15.47 27.02 -73.03
C ALA A 317 -16.79 27.41 -72.34
N PRO A 318 -16.76 27.96 -71.11
CA PRO A 318 -17.96 28.42 -70.45
C PRO A 318 -18.53 29.63 -71.19
N LYS A 319 -19.83 29.57 -71.50
CA LYS A 319 -20.60 30.72 -71.96
C LYS A 319 -20.55 31.79 -70.88
N LYS A 320 -20.14 33.02 -71.24
CA LYS A 320 -20.24 34.21 -70.40
C LYS A 320 -21.70 34.44 -70.00
N THR A 321 -22.07 34.01 -68.80
CA THR A 321 -23.25 34.45 -68.06
C THR A 321 -22.85 35.60 -67.15
N LYS A 322 -23.79 36.54 -66.97
CA LYS A 322 -23.60 37.78 -66.20
C LYS A 322 -23.45 37.45 -64.72
N GLY A 323 -22.20 37.49 -64.24
CA GLY A 323 -21.81 37.30 -62.85
C GLY A 323 -20.38 36.76 -62.79
N THR A 324 -19.37 37.60 -63.01
CA THR A 324 -17.96 37.18 -62.93
C THR A 324 -17.65 36.62 -61.54
N ALA A 325 -17.37 35.32 -61.45
CA ALA A 325 -16.87 34.70 -60.23
C ALA A 325 -15.51 35.31 -59.86
N PRO A 326 -15.23 35.55 -58.56
CA PRO A 326 -13.93 36.03 -58.09
C PRO A 326 -12.77 35.15 -58.57
N ALA A 327 -11.65 35.77 -58.98
CA ALA A 327 -10.45 35.07 -59.45
C ALA A 327 -9.91 34.03 -58.43
N ALA A 328 -10.10 34.30 -57.14
CA ALA A 328 -9.71 33.41 -56.05
C ALA A 328 -10.41 32.02 -56.01
N LEU A 329 -11.48 31.81 -56.79
CA LEU A 329 -12.19 30.51 -56.95
C LEU A 329 -11.60 29.64 -58.08
N THR A 330 -10.86 30.23 -59.01
CA THR A 330 -10.47 29.60 -60.29
C THR A 330 -8.98 29.65 -60.62
N ASP A 331 -8.19 30.51 -59.99
CA ASP A 331 -6.76 30.68 -60.29
C ASP A 331 -5.91 29.53 -59.72
N GLU A 332 -5.38 28.65 -60.59
CA GLU A 332 -4.53 27.51 -60.22
C GLU A 332 -3.23 27.93 -59.49
N LEU A 333 -3.07 27.47 -58.24
CA LEU A 333 -1.83 27.62 -57.47
C LEU A 333 -0.70 26.78 -58.06
N ASP A 334 0.47 27.38 -58.25
CA ASP A 334 1.67 26.72 -58.74
C ASP A 334 2.16 25.63 -57.76
N PRO A 335 2.34 24.38 -58.19
CA PRO A 335 2.71 23.27 -57.31
C PRO A 335 4.16 23.33 -56.81
N SER A 336 5.00 24.23 -57.35
CA SER A 336 6.39 24.43 -56.93
C SER A 336 6.55 25.41 -55.75
N GLU A 337 5.51 26.14 -55.38
CA GLU A 337 5.55 27.12 -54.29
C GLU A 337 5.13 26.51 -52.94
N PRO A 338 5.70 26.98 -51.81
CA PRO A 338 5.30 26.51 -50.49
C PRO A 338 3.81 26.80 -50.24
N HIS A 339 3.13 25.85 -49.58
CA HIS A 339 1.69 25.95 -49.32
C HIS A 339 1.30 27.33 -48.75
N PRO A 340 0.19 27.96 -49.21
CA PRO A 340 -0.17 29.32 -48.82
C PRO A 340 -0.19 29.59 -47.30
N TYR A 341 -0.68 28.63 -46.50
CA TYR A 341 -0.66 28.73 -45.02
C TYR A 341 0.76 28.71 -44.43
N LEU A 342 1.69 27.95 -45.02
CA LEU A 342 3.08 27.89 -44.57
C LEU A 342 3.86 29.13 -45.00
N ALA A 343 3.63 29.62 -46.22
CA ALA A 343 4.27 30.82 -46.76
C ALA A 343 3.93 32.08 -45.91
N ASN A 344 2.67 32.18 -45.47
CA ASN A 344 2.19 33.33 -44.70
C ASN A 344 2.23 33.12 -43.17
N LYS A 345 2.77 31.98 -42.68
CA LYS A 345 2.80 31.63 -41.25
C LYS A 345 1.43 31.73 -40.58
N THR A 346 0.38 31.31 -41.28
CA THR A 346 -1.01 31.37 -40.80
C THR A 346 -1.18 30.57 -39.51
N PHE A 347 -1.79 31.17 -38.49
CA PHE A 347 -2.04 30.52 -37.20
C PHE A 347 -3.44 30.81 -36.67
N ALA A 348 -3.95 29.93 -35.81
CA ALA A 348 -5.23 30.05 -35.13
C ALA A 348 -5.03 30.24 -33.63
N LYS A 349 -5.84 31.11 -33.02
CA LYS A 349 -5.93 31.22 -31.55
C LYS A 349 -7.09 30.36 -31.07
N VAL A 350 -6.78 29.30 -30.31
CA VAL A 350 -7.76 28.36 -29.78
C VAL A 350 -7.73 28.40 -28.26
N ALA A 351 -8.90 28.60 -27.65
CA ALA A 351 -9.10 28.41 -26.23
C ALA A 351 -10.03 27.23 -26.01
N LEU A 352 -9.75 26.40 -25.01
CA LEU A 352 -10.59 25.26 -24.64
C LEU A 352 -10.80 25.31 -23.14
N SER A 353 -12.05 25.29 -22.69
CA SER A 353 -12.40 25.34 -21.27
C SER A 353 -13.40 24.25 -20.89
N ALA A 354 -13.06 23.43 -19.90
CA ALA A 354 -13.93 22.44 -19.31
C ALA A 354 -14.66 23.01 -18.08
N HIS A 355 -15.94 22.69 -17.92
CA HIS A 355 -16.75 23.15 -16.79
C HIS A 355 -16.24 22.59 -15.46
N ASN A 356 -15.94 21.29 -15.43
CA ASN A 356 -15.22 20.63 -14.36
C ASN A 356 -13.78 20.33 -14.81
N PRO A 357 -12.78 20.40 -13.91
CA PRO A 357 -11.40 20.11 -14.27
C PRO A 357 -11.30 18.68 -14.80
N VAL A 358 -10.70 18.53 -15.98
CA VAL A 358 -10.55 17.23 -16.66
C VAL A 358 -9.71 16.31 -15.78
N THR A 359 -8.61 16.84 -15.26
CA THR A 359 -7.82 16.18 -14.21
C THR A 359 -8.28 16.67 -12.84
N ARG A 360 -9.05 15.86 -12.10
CA ARG A 360 -9.62 16.27 -10.80
C ARG A 360 -8.54 16.50 -9.74
N LEU A 361 -8.74 17.52 -8.90
CA LEU A 361 -8.00 17.69 -7.66
C LEU A 361 -8.27 16.51 -6.71
N PRO A 362 -7.29 16.13 -5.85
CA PRO A 362 -7.47 15.06 -4.87
C PRO A 362 -8.71 15.22 -3.97
N GLN A 363 -9.13 16.46 -3.72
CA GLN A 363 -10.30 16.79 -2.88
C GLN A 363 -11.65 16.55 -3.58
N GLY A 364 -11.69 16.49 -4.92
CA GLY A 364 -12.92 16.31 -5.70
C GLY A 364 -13.21 14.86 -6.10
N ARG A 365 -12.53 13.91 -5.46
CA ARG A 365 -12.66 12.47 -5.72
C ARG A 365 -13.78 11.87 -4.88
N PRO A 366 -14.45 10.81 -5.38
CA PRO A 366 -15.32 10.01 -4.53
C PRO A 366 -14.49 9.49 -3.34
N ARG A 367 -14.95 9.79 -2.13
CA ARG A 367 -14.39 9.26 -0.89
C ARG A 367 -15.46 8.39 -0.23
N PRO A 368 -15.06 7.32 0.47
CA PRO A 368 -16.01 6.55 1.23
C PRO A 368 -16.64 7.42 2.33
N ASP A 369 -17.94 7.26 2.55
CA ASP A 369 -18.69 7.99 3.57
C ASP A 369 -18.21 7.63 4.99
N LEU A 370 -17.70 6.41 5.16
CA LEU A 370 -17.19 5.87 6.43
C LEU A 370 -15.68 6.11 6.56
N GLN A 371 -15.24 6.31 7.80
CA GLN A 371 -13.82 6.35 8.17
C GLN A 371 -13.42 5.11 8.96
N PRO A 372 -12.11 4.75 8.99
CA PRO A 372 -11.63 3.64 9.82
C PRO A 372 -12.05 3.73 11.30
N SER A 373 -12.19 4.95 11.84
CA SER A 373 -12.66 5.21 13.22
C SER A 373 -14.09 4.76 13.49
N ASP A 374 -14.94 4.78 12.47
CA ASP A 374 -16.35 4.42 12.59
C ASP A 374 -16.52 2.90 12.64
N MET A 375 -15.54 2.18 12.07
CA MET A 375 -15.52 0.72 11.97
C MET A 375 -14.73 0.02 13.08
N ILE A 376 -13.68 0.67 13.59
CA ILE A 376 -12.81 0.15 14.65
C ILE A 376 -12.69 1.21 15.75
N PRO A 377 -13.34 1.01 16.91
CA PRO A 377 -13.19 1.92 18.03
C PRO A 377 -11.75 1.88 18.56
N LYS A 378 -11.20 3.06 18.89
CA LYS A 378 -9.88 3.16 19.51
C LYS A 378 -9.86 2.40 20.83
N ARG A 379 -8.84 1.56 21.01
CA ARG A 379 -8.68 0.79 22.25
C ARG A 379 -7.98 1.64 23.29
N LEU A 380 -8.64 1.86 24.42
CA LEU A 380 -7.96 2.32 25.64
C LEU A 380 -7.12 1.15 26.16
N LEU A 381 -5.80 1.26 26.05
CA LEU A 381 -4.90 0.25 26.58
C LEU A 381 -5.10 0.15 28.11
N PRO A 382 -5.19 -1.06 28.68
CA PRO A 382 -5.26 -1.20 30.12
C PRO A 382 -4.02 -0.54 30.75
N PRO A 383 -4.16 0.10 31.92
CA PRO A 383 -3.02 0.71 32.60
C PRO A 383 -1.93 -0.35 32.78
N ARG A 384 -0.68 0.03 32.48
CA ARG A 384 0.49 -0.84 32.63
C ARG A 384 0.43 -1.52 34.00
N ARG A 385 0.73 -2.82 34.05
CA ARG A 385 0.92 -3.49 35.34
C ARG A 385 1.97 -2.68 36.12
N PRO A 386 1.71 -2.33 37.39
CA PRO A 386 2.73 -1.65 38.19
C PRO A 386 3.99 -2.50 38.12
N VAL A 387 5.09 -1.88 37.67
CA VAL A 387 6.41 -2.51 37.73
C VAL A 387 6.63 -2.88 39.19
N GLU A 388 6.86 -4.16 39.49
CA GLU A 388 7.19 -4.61 40.85
C GLU A 388 8.18 -3.61 41.46
N ALA A 389 7.83 -3.00 42.59
CA ALA A 389 8.62 -1.89 43.15
C ALA A 389 10.08 -2.27 43.39
N THR A 390 10.34 -3.57 43.61
CA THR A 390 11.66 -4.17 43.67
C THR A 390 12.44 -4.04 42.35
N LYS A 391 11.81 -4.30 41.19
CA LYS A 391 12.44 -4.12 39.87
C LYS A 391 12.76 -2.65 39.61
N HIS A 392 11.83 -1.75 39.94
CA HIS A 392 12.06 -0.30 39.81
C HIS A 392 13.24 0.16 40.68
N PHE A 393 13.31 -0.28 41.93
CA PHE A 393 14.45 -0.02 42.81
C PHE A 393 15.77 -0.54 42.23
N THR A 394 15.80 -1.78 41.71
CA THR A 394 17.03 -2.31 41.10
C THR A 394 17.47 -1.50 39.88
N GLN A 395 16.56 -1.04 39.02
CA GLN A 395 16.88 -0.21 37.85
C GLN A 395 17.41 1.17 38.24
N GLU A 396 16.81 1.82 39.24
CA GLU A 396 17.28 3.10 39.76
C GLU A 396 18.67 2.96 40.40
N VAL A 397 18.92 1.87 41.14
CA VAL A 397 20.26 1.56 41.67
C VAL A 397 21.26 1.38 40.53
N GLU A 398 20.96 0.62 39.48
CA GLU A 398 21.84 0.46 38.32
C GLU A 398 22.15 1.80 37.64
N GLY A 399 21.13 2.62 37.43
CA GLY A 399 21.28 3.97 36.88
C GLY A 399 22.14 4.88 37.74
N LEU A 400 21.98 4.82 39.07
CA LEU A 400 22.81 5.55 40.03
C LEU A 400 24.25 5.06 40.04
N VAL A 401 24.48 3.75 40.00
CA VAL A 401 25.83 3.17 39.89
C VAL A 401 26.52 3.68 38.63
N ALA A 402 25.84 3.65 37.48
CA ALA A 402 26.38 4.17 36.23
C ALA A 402 26.73 5.67 36.30
N ARG A 403 25.87 6.49 36.94
CA ARG A 403 26.12 7.92 37.16
C ARG A 403 27.31 8.15 38.10
N ILE A 404 27.39 7.43 39.22
CA ILE A 404 28.49 7.53 40.19
C ILE A 404 29.80 7.11 39.56
N VAL A 405 29.82 6.03 38.76
CA VAL A 405 31.03 5.59 38.03
C VAL A 405 31.47 6.64 37.00
N ARG A 406 30.53 7.24 36.26
CA ARG A 406 30.84 8.32 35.32
C ARG A 406 31.43 9.53 36.04
N ASP A 407 30.81 9.95 37.13
CA ASP A 407 31.27 11.07 37.95
C ASP A 407 32.65 10.81 38.56
N PHE A 408 32.88 9.58 39.04
CA PHE A 408 34.17 9.16 39.58
C PHE A 408 35.27 9.17 38.52
N ARG A 409 34.99 8.69 37.30
CA ARG A 409 35.94 8.75 36.17
C ARG A 409 36.28 10.19 35.82
N ALA A 410 35.28 11.06 35.68
CA ALA A 410 35.50 12.47 35.40
C ALA A 410 36.33 13.18 36.51
N HIS A 411 36.12 12.81 37.78
CA HIS A 411 36.90 13.33 38.91
C HIS A 411 38.34 12.77 38.94
N ARG A 412 38.55 11.52 38.53
CA ARG A 412 39.88 10.91 38.38
C ARG A 412 40.67 11.59 37.26
N ASP A 413 40.04 11.87 36.13
CA ASP A 413 40.68 12.53 34.98
C ASP A 413 41.10 13.98 35.31
N ALA A 414 40.41 14.62 36.26
CA ALA A 414 40.74 15.96 36.75
C ALA A 414 41.90 16.00 37.76
N GLN A 415 42.40 14.85 38.24
CA GLN A 415 43.48 14.76 39.22
C GLN A 415 44.79 14.23 38.60
N PRO A 416 45.96 14.60 39.17
CA PRO A 416 47.23 14.11 38.67
C PRO A 416 47.35 12.58 38.78
N ALA A 417 48.00 11.97 37.80
CA ALA A 417 48.02 10.51 37.60
C ALA A 417 48.62 9.71 38.78
N GLU A 418 49.47 10.33 39.60
CA GLU A 418 50.16 9.71 40.74
C GLU A 418 49.36 9.76 42.07
N THR A 419 48.11 10.22 42.04
CA THR A 419 47.26 10.28 43.25
C THR A 419 46.94 8.89 43.80
N PRO A 420 47.27 8.61 45.09
CA PRO A 420 46.89 7.36 45.76
C PRO A 420 45.37 7.16 45.73
N LEU A 421 44.94 5.90 45.62
CA LEU A 421 43.52 5.57 45.48
C LEU A 421 42.69 6.01 46.71
N GLU A 422 43.27 5.97 47.90
CA GLU A 422 42.62 6.37 49.14
C GLU A 422 42.36 7.89 49.18
N ASP A 423 43.34 8.69 48.75
CA ASP A 423 43.22 10.14 48.66
C ASP A 423 42.24 10.56 47.55
N LEU A 424 42.25 9.83 46.42
CA LEU A 424 41.30 10.04 45.35
C LEU A 424 39.86 9.72 45.79
N ARG A 425 39.66 8.65 46.55
CA ARG A 425 38.36 8.29 47.13
C ARG A 425 37.88 9.35 48.12
N ALA A 426 38.76 9.80 49.03
CA ALA A 426 38.43 10.82 50.02
C ALA A 426 38.04 12.15 49.34
N SER A 427 38.82 12.59 48.35
CA SER A 427 38.54 13.82 47.61
C SER A 427 37.25 13.73 46.77
N PHE A 428 36.94 12.57 46.20
CA PHE A 428 35.69 12.35 45.47
C PHE A 428 34.47 12.38 46.39
N LEU A 429 34.53 11.70 47.55
CA LEU A 429 33.45 11.73 48.54
C LEU A 429 33.18 13.15 49.05
N MET A 430 34.24 13.93 49.29
CA MET A 430 34.13 15.34 49.65
C MET A 430 33.49 16.18 48.53
N SER A 431 33.86 15.92 47.27
CA SER A 431 33.24 16.56 46.10
C SER A 431 31.75 16.24 45.98
N LEU A 432 31.35 14.99 46.19
CA LEU A 432 29.94 14.58 46.17
C LEU A 432 29.11 15.22 47.29
N GLN A 433 29.70 15.39 48.48
CA GLN A 433 29.04 16.02 49.62
C GLN A 433 28.92 17.53 49.45
N THR A 434 29.97 18.20 48.98
CA THR A 434 29.98 19.67 48.79
C THR A 434 29.16 20.13 47.60
N SER A 435 29.10 19.33 46.53
CA SER A 435 28.30 19.63 45.33
C SER A 435 26.80 19.36 45.49
N GLY A 436 26.37 18.74 46.60
CA GLY A 436 24.98 18.36 46.84
C GLY A 436 24.49 17.15 46.04
N ARG A 437 25.32 16.53 45.18
CA ARG A 437 24.94 15.37 44.36
C ARG A 437 24.56 14.15 45.19
N SER A 438 25.18 13.95 46.35
CA SER A 438 24.79 12.88 47.28
C SER A 438 23.34 12.99 47.74
N ARG A 439 22.79 14.21 47.84
CA ARG A 439 21.40 14.45 48.22
C ARG A 439 20.46 14.12 47.07
N VAL A 440 20.83 14.51 45.85
CA VAL A 440 20.10 14.14 44.62
C VAL A 440 20.00 12.62 44.47
N TYR A 441 21.07 11.88 44.75
CA TYR A 441 21.05 10.41 44.70
C TYR A 441 20.14 9.78 45.76
N GLN A 442 20.10 10.34 46.97
CA GLN A 442 19.16 9.92 48.01
C GLN A 442 17.72 10.20 47.59
N ASP A 443 17.44 11.41 47.09
CA ASP A 443 16.10 11.84 46.68
C ASP A 443 15.54 10.97 45.54
N LEU A 444 16.41 10.45 44.65
CA LEU A 444 16.02 9.52 43.57
C LEU A 444 15.59 8.14 44.08
N LEU A 445 16.15 7.66 45.20
CA LEU A 445 15.80 6.36 45.78
C LEU A 445 14.53 6.39 46.64
N VAL A 446 14.17 7.56 47.19
CA VAL A 446 13.03 7.71 48.10
C VAL A 446 11.69 7.23 47.49
N PRO A 447 11.31 7.61 46.25
CA PRO A 447 10.06 7.12 45.64
C PRO A 447 10.04 5.61 45.44
N SER A 448 11.18 5.02 45.04
CA SER A 448 11.32 3.57 44.84
C SER A 448 11.18 2.78 46.15
N VAL A 449 11.81 3.27 47.22
CA VAL A 449 11.69 2.67 48.56
C VAL A 449 10.26 2.80 49.09
N GLN A 450 9.61 3.95 48.89
CA GLN A 450 8.20 4.12 49.25
C GLN A 450 7.28 3.14 48.48
N GLY A 451 7.59 2.87 47.21
CA GLY A 451 6.92 1.84 46.42
C GLY A 451 7.06 0.44 47.03
N ILE A 452 8.29 0.06 47.42
CA ILE A 452 8.56 -1.24 48.06
C ILE A 452 7.79 -1.35 49.37
N VAL A 453 7.86 -0.34 50.23
CA VAL A 453 7.13 -0.36 51.51
C VAL A 453 5.64 -0.59 51.28
N LYS A 454 5.04 0.10 50.30
CA LYS A 454 3.62 -0.02 49.96
C LYS A 454 3.24 -1.41 49.43
N GLU A 455 4.07 -2.00 48.58
CA GLU A 455 3.75 -3.27 47.91
C GLU A 455 4.06 -4.51 48.76
N THR A 456 5.17 -4.52 49.51
CA THR A 456 5.63 -5.73 50.22
C THR A 456 5.43 -5.69 51.73
N PHE A 457 5.38 -4.50 52.35
CA PHE A 457 5.39 -4.35 53.81
C PHE A 457 4.12 -3.75 54.43
N ILE A 458 3.22 -3.10 53.68
CA ILE A 458 1.93 -2.63 54.23
C ILE A 458 0.94 -3.79 54.33
N ARG A 459 0.65 -4.25 55.55
CA ARG A 459 -0.42 -5.22 55.84
C ARG A 459 -1.55 -4.70 56.75
N LYS A 460 -1.41 -3.56 57.44
CA LYS A 460 -2.48 -2.92 58.26
C LYS A 460 -2.34 -1.39 58.39
N ALA A 461 -3.46 -0.71 58.59
CA ALA A 461 -3.58 0.76 58.55
C ALA A 461 -3.03 1.55 59.76
N SER A 462 -2.66 0.89 60.87
CA SER A 462 -2.11 1.57 62.06
C SER A 462 -1.20 0.64 62.89
N PRO A 463 0.11 0.54 62.57
CA PRO A 463 1.07 -0.28 63.31
C PRO A 463 1.50 0.38 64.64
N THR A 464 1.83 -0.44 65.63
CA THR A 464 2.43 0.01 66.90
C THR A 464 3.92 0.39 66.73
N PRO A 465 4.51 1.22 67.61
CA PRO A 465 5.91 1.63 67.50
C PRO A 465 6.91 0.46 67.44
N GLU A 466 6.68 -0.62 68.19
CA GLU A 466 7.53 -1.82 68.18
C GLU A 466 7.44 -2.62 66.87
N GLU A 467 6.29 -2.57 66.19
CA GLU A 467 6.10 -3.19 64.87
C GLU A 467 6.73 -2.35 63.77
N MET A 468 6.71 -1.02 63.89
CA MET A 468 7.41 -0.11 62.98
C MET A 468 8.92 -0.33 63.00
N ASP A 469 9.51 -0.55 64.18
CA ASP A 469 10.93 -0.86 64.31
C ASP A 469 11.27 -2.20 63.66
N LYS A 470 10.42 -3.24 63.79
CA LYS A 470 10.62 -4.53 63.11
C LYS A 470 10.56 -4.40 61.59
N VAL A 471 9.53 -3.71 61.07
CA VAL A 471 9.38 -3.48 59.63
C VAL A 471 10.54 -2.66 59.06
N SER A 472 11.06 -1.67 59.81
CA SER A 472 12.24 -0.92 59.38
C SER A 472 13.49 -1.78 59.26
N ASN A 473 13.69 -2.73 60.19
CA ASN A 473 14.82 -3.66 60.14
C ASN A 473 14.69 -4.65 58.97
N GLU A 474 13.48 -5.18 58.73
CA GLU A 474 13.22 -6.06 57.60
C GLU A 474 13.37 -5.33 56.26
N LEU A 475 12.86 -4.10 56.15
CA LEU A 475 13.04 -3.26 54.97
C LEU A 475 14.51 -2.96 54.72
N TYR A 476 15.29 -2.65 55.77
CA TYR A 476 16.72 -2.41 55.65
C TYR A 476 17.45 -3.64 55.09
N THR A 477 17.19 -4.83 55.66
CA THR A 477 17.80 -6.07 55.15
C THR A 477 17.40 -6.35 53.71
N TYR A 478 16.13 -6.14 53.36
CA TYR A 478 15.61 -6.37 52.02
C TYR A 478 16.25 -5.44 50.98
N LEU A 479 16.31 -4.14 51.28
CA LEU A 479 16.95 -3.15 50.39
C LEU A 479 18.45 -3.43 50.24
N LEU A 480 19.12 -3.84 51.32
CA LEU A 480 20.54 -4.13 51.32
C LEU A 480 20.86 -5.38 50.48
N ASP A 481 20.05 -6.44 50.58
CA ASP A 481 20.19 -7.64 49.77
C ASP A 481 20.03 -7.33 48.27
N HIS A 482 18.99 -6.57 47.90
CA HIS A 482 18.78 -6.17 46.52
C HIS A 482 19.88 -5.21 46.01
N LEU A 483 20.37 -4.30 46.85
CA LEU A 483 21.50 -3.44 46.53
C LEU A 483 22.76 -4.26 46.26
N HIS A 484 23.09 -5.24 47.11
CA HIS A 484 24.26 -6.09 46.93
C HIS A 484 24.14 -6.97 45.68
N LEU A 485 22.98 -7.56 45.43
CA LEU A 485 22.74 -8.33 44.20
C LEU A 485 22.91 -7.46 42.95
N THR A 486 22.36 -6.24 42.95
CA THR A 486 22.49 -5.31 41.84
C THR A 486 23.92 -4.82 41.66
N LEU A 487 24.63 -4.47 42.74
CA LEU A 487 26.03 -4.06 42.66
C LEU A 487 26.91 -5.19 42.11
N ASN A 488 26.73 -6.40 42.64
CA ASN A 488 27.45 -7.57 42.17
C ASN A 488 27.17 -7.82 40.68
N ARG A 489 25.94 -7.67 40.20
CA ARG A 489 25.62 -7.73 38.77
C ARG A 489 26.31 -6.63 37.96
N SER A 490 26.28 -5.39 38.43
CA SER A 490 26.83 -4.23 37.69
C SER A 490 28.36 -4.24 37.54
N PHE A 491 29.06 -4.93 38.43
CA PHE A 491 30.53 -5.02 38.44
C PHE A 491 31.06 -6.44 38.16
N ALA A 492 30.20 -7.45 38.07
CA ALA A 492 30.62 -8.77 37.61
C ALA A 492 30.97 -8.72 36.11
N PRO A 493 31.98 -9.48 35.65
CA PRO A 493 32.07 -9.77 34.24
C PRO A 493 30.76 -10.44 33.80
N PRO A 494 30.24 -10.16 32.59
CA PRO A 494 29.00 -10.77 32.13
C PRO A 494 29.10 -12.28 32.32
N SER A 495 28.14 -12.86 33.04
CA SER A 495 28.10 -14.33 33.15
C SER A 495 28.02 -14.94 31.75
N ALA A 496 28.43 -16.20 31.56
CA ALA A 496 28.28 -16.86 30.26
C ALA A 496 26.84 -16.78 29.71
N ALA A 497 25.84 -16.72 30.59
CA ALA A 497 24.43 -16.52 30.24
C ALA A 497 24.09 -15.08 29.82
N GLU A 498 24.71 -14.06 30.42
CA GLU A 498 24.55 -12.65 30.03
C GLU A 498 25.35 -12.30 28.78
N ALA A 499 26.50 -12.94 28.57
CA ALA A 499 27.26 -12.86 27.33
C ALA A 499 26.49 -13.55 26.18
N SER A 500 25.84 -14.69 26.43
CA SER A 500 24.89 -15.32 25.50
C SER A 500 23.70 -14.41 25.23
N ALA A 501 23.06 -13.84 26.27
CA ALA A 501 21.91 -12.95 26.11
C ALA A 501 22.26 -11.62 25.39
N ALA A 502 23.49 -11.13 25.54
CA ALA A 502 24.01 -9.97 24.82
C ALA A 502 24.35 -10.28 23.36
N LEU A 503 24.69 -11.54 23.04
CA LEU A 503 24.83 -12.05 21.67
C LEU A 503 23.46 -12.34 21.02
N ASP A 504 22.43 -12.65 21.83
CA ASP A 504 21.10 -13.07 21.39
C ASP A 504 20.19 -11.92 20.90
N GLY A 505 20.57 -10.65 21.07
CA GLY A 505 19.77 -9.49 20.65
C GLY A 505 18.54 -9.22 21.52
N ASP A 506 17.59 -8.40 21.05
CA ASP A 506 16.33 -8.16 21.76
C ASP A 506 15.49 -9.45 21.81
N PRO A 507 14.99 -9.89 22.99
CA PRO A 507 14.05 -10.99 23.10
C PRO A 507 12.87 -10.94 22.13
N VAL A 508 12.38 -9.76 21.77
CA VAL A 508 11.31 -9.59 20.76
C VAL A 508 11.78 -10.06 19.38
N ASP A 509 12.99 -9.66 18.97
CA ASP A 509 13.61 -10.06 17.71
C ASP A 509 14.01 -11.53 17.69
N ARG A 510 14.32 -12.11 18.85
CA ARG A 510 14.54 -13.56 18.99
C ARG A 510 13.28 -14.33 18.61
N TRP A 511 12.12 -13.98 19.17
CA TRP A 511 10.86 -14.66 18.82
C TRP A 511 10.48 -14.47 17.36
N ARG A 512 10.75 -13.29 16.78
CA ARG A 512 10.56 -13.04 15.34
C ARG A 512 11.37 -14.01 14.49
N ARG A 513 12.66 -14.18 14.78
CA ARG A 513 13.54 -15.14 14.07
C ARG A 513 13.08 -16.58 14.23
N LEU A 514 12.70 -16.99 15.45
CA LEU A 514 12.17 -18.34 15.72
C LEU A 514 10.86 -18.61 14.99
N ALA A 515 9.97 -17.62 14.91
CA ALA A 515 8.73 -17.72 14.16
C ALA A 515 9.00 -17.88 12.65
N MET A 516 9.90 -17.07 12.08
CA MET A 516 10.32 -17.22 10.68
C MET A 516 10.95 -18.59 10.40
N GLU A 517 11.77 -19.12 11.31
CA GLU A 517 12.35 -20.46 11.17
C GLU A 517 11.28 -21.56 11.16
N ALA A 518 10.32 -21.49 12.08
CA ALA A 518 9.20 -22.42 12.14
C ALA A 518 8.30 -22.33 10.89
N GLU A 519 8.08 -21.13 10.35
CA GLU A 519 7.36 -20.93 9.09
C GLU A 519 8.06 -21.60 7.90
N VAL A 520 9.39 -21.46 7.79
CA VAL A 520 10.18 -22.11 6.73
C VAL A 520 10.13 -23.65 6.84
N MET A 521 10.08 -24.16 8.07
CA MET A 521 9.95 -25.60 8.35
C MET A 521 8.52 -26.13 8.21
N GLN A 522 7.55 -25.26 7.88
CA GLN A 522 6.11 -25.59 7.81
C GLN A 522 5.52 -26.05 9.16
N GLU A 523 6.15 -25.65 10.28
CA GLU A 523 5.68 -25.93 11.66
C GLU A 523 4.77 -24.79 12.15
N PHE A 524 3.61 -24.63 11.49
CA PHE A 524 2.72 -23.47 11.70
C PHE A 524 2.20 -23.33 13.14
N ASP A 525 1.97 -24.43 13.85
CA ASP A 525 1.53 -24.39 15.26
C ASP A 525 2.60 -23.78 16.18
N MET A 526 3.87 -24.11 15.93
CA MET A 526 4.99 -23.57 16.70
C MET A 526 5.21 -22.10 16.35
N ALA A 527 5.15 -21.75 15.05
CA ALA A 527 5.22 -20.36 14.60
C ALA A 527 4.14 -19.48 15.26
N ALA A 528 2.89 -19.97 15.34
CA ALA A 528 1.80 -19.27 16.00
C ALA A 528 2.08 -19.01 17.49
N ARG A 529 2.64 -20.00 18.20
CA ARG A 529 3.05 -19.83 19.62
C ARG A 529 4.16 -18.79 19.77
N TYR A 530 5.17 -18.80 18.90
CA TYR A 530 6.26 -17.82 18.96
C TYR A 530 5.77 -16.40 18.71
N HIS A 531 4.86 -16.20 17.75
CA HIS A 531 4.23 -14.89 17.54
C HIS A 531 3.40 -14.43 18.75
N GLN A 532 2.68 -15.35 19.41
CA GLN A 532 1.91 -15.03 20.62
C GLN A 532 2.82 -14.66 21.80
N GLU A 533 3.89 -15.40 22.03
CA GLU A 533 4.89 -15.08 23.07
C GLU A 533 5.53 -13.72 22.80
N ARG A 534 5.83 -13.42 21.53
CA ARG A 534 6.32 -12.10 21.12
C ARG A 534 5.34 -10.98 21.48
N LEU A 535 4.05 -11.15 21.17
CA LEU A 535 3.00 -10.18 21.52
C LEU A 535 2.90 -9.95 23.04
N VAL A 536 3.02 -11.01 23.84
CA VAL A 536 3.02 -10.90 25.30
C VAL A 536 4.24 -10.11 25.80
N GLN A 537 5.43 -10.40 25.28
CA GLN A 537 6.66 -9.70 25.70
C GLN A 537 6.70 -8.23 25.28
N CYS A 538 6.19 -7.90 24.09
CA CYS A 538 6.07 -6.52 23.63
C CYS A 538 5.12 -5.70 24.50
N ARG A 539 4.05 -6.30 25.04
CA ARG A 539 3.14 -5.62 25.99
C ARG A 539 3.81 -5.26 27.31
N ASP A 540 4.78 -6.06 27.77
CA ASP A 540 5.43 -5.87 29.07
C ASP A 540 6.65 -4.92 29.02
N ARG A 541 7.29 -4.75 27.85
CA ARG A 541 8.50 -3.91 27.69
C ARG A 541 8.22 -2.64 26.90
N ARG A 542 8.59 -1.48 27.48
CA ARG A 542 8.91 -0.12 26.96
C ARG A 542 8.50 0.39 25.54
N GLY A 543 7.94 -0.36 24.60
CA GLY A 543 7.65 0.07 23.23
C GLY A 543 6.16 0.00 22.86
N GLU A 544 5.38 0.99 23.29
CA GLU A 544 4.01 1.20 22.77
C GLU A 544 4.01 1.52 21.26
N ALA A 545 5.14 2.01 20.74
CA ALA A 545 5.32 2.37 19.34
C ALA A 545 5.38 1.15 18.40
N ASP A 546 5.99 0.04 18.84
CA ASP A 546 6.24 -1.12 17.97
C ASP A 546 5.11 -2.18 18.06
N LEU A 547 4.15 -2.01 18.98
CA LEU A 547 3.07 -2.98 19.19
C LEU A 547 2.14 -3.13 17.96
N PRO A 548 1.77 -2.07 17.22
CA PRO A 548 1.04 -2.19 15.95
C PRO A 548 1.81 -3.02 14.91
N ASP A 549 3.13 -2.84 14.79
CA ASP A 549 3.97 -3.62 13.87
C ASP A 549 3.93 -5.11 14.20
N VAL A 550 4.00 -5.47 15.49
CA VAL A 550 3.99 -6.88 15.93
C VAL A 550 2.62 -7.52 15.67
N TRP A 551 1.53 -6.78 15.87
CA TRP A 551 0.18 -7.24 15.49
C TRP A 551 0.03 -7.40 13.98
N CYS A 552 0.59 -6.47 13.21
CA CYS A 552 0.61 -6.54 11.74
C CYS A 552 1.36 -7.80 11.27
N GLU A 553 2.57 -8.04 11.77
CA GLU A 553 3.35 -9.23 11.41
C GLU A 553 2.65 -10.55 11.80
N TYR A 554 1.96 -10.57 12.95
CA TYR A 554 1.13 -11.71 13.33
C TYR A 554 -0.07 -11.92 12.39
N ALA A 555 -0.71 -10.83 11.97
CA ALA A 555 -1.81 -10.88 11.01
C ALA A 555 -1.33 -11.39 9.64
N GLU A 556 -0.19 -10.90 9.16
CA GLU A 556 0.45 -11.37 7.93
C GLU A 556 0.80 -12.87 8.02
N PHE A 557 1.34 -13.34 9.14
CA PHE A 557 1.55 -14.77 9.38
C PHE A 557 0.24 -15.56 9.27
N CYS A 558 -0.84 -15.07 9.89
CA CYS A 558 -2.14 -15.74 9.81
C CYS A 558 -2.67 -15.79 8.36
N LEU A 559 -2.40 -14.76 7.54
CA LEU A 559 -2.70 -14.79 6.11
C LEU A 559 -1.92 -15.89 5.38
N ARG A 560 -0.62 -16.02 5.65
CA ARG A 560 0.22 -17.08 5.06
C ARG A 560 -0.27 -18.49 5.41
N VAL A 561 -0.79 -18.68 6.63
CA VAL A 561 -1.39 -19.94 7.10
C VAL A 561 -2.85 -20.13 6.62
N ARG A 562 -3.42 -19.16 5.90
CA ARG A 562 -4.82 -19.13 5.43
C ARG A 562 -5.88 -19.01 6.53
N ASP A 563 -5.49 -18.55 7.72
CA ASP A 563 -6.39 -18.22 8.81
C ASP A 563 -6.82 -16.74 8.74
N ALA A 564 -7.75 -16.44 7.84
CA ALA A 564 -8.21 -15.08 7.60
C ALA A 564 -8.91 -14.45 8.81
N LEU A 565 -9.53 -15.25 9.69
CA LEU A 565 -10.23 -14.72 10.86
C LEU A 565 -9.23 -14.18 11.88
N LYS A 566 -8.16 -14.93 12.17
CA LYS A 566 -7.09 -14.42 13.04
C LYS A 566 -6.31 -13.28 12.40
N ALA A 567 -6.13 -13.30 11.08
CA ALA A 567 -5.53 -12.18 10.36
C ALA A 567 -6.35 -10.89 10.51
N GLU A 568 -7.67 -10.96 10.27
CA GLU A 568 -8.58 -9.83 10.46
C GLU A 568 -8.55 -9.32 11.91
N GLN A 569 -8.55 -10.22 12.89
CA GLN A 569 -8.41 -9.83 14.29
C GLN A 569 -7.09 -9.10 14.56
N GLY A 570 -5.97 -9.61 14.05
CA GLY A 570 -4.65 -9.00 14.23
C GLY A 570 -4.57 -7.59 13.64
N TYR A 571 -5.07 -7.40 12.41
CA TYR A 571 -5.12 -6.07 11.79
C TYR A 571 -6.04 -5.10 12.55
N ARG A 572 -7.22 -5.58 13.00
CA ARG A 572 -8.13 -4.74 13.79
C ARG A 572 -7.50 -4.31 15.12
N GLU A 573 -6.74 -5.19 15.76
CA GLU A 573 -6.02 -4.86 17.00
C GLU A 573 -4.88 -3.86 16.77
N ALA A 574 -4.14 -3.98 15.66
CA ALA A 574 -3.14 -2.99 15.28
C ALA A 574 -3.77 -1.60 15.04
N LEU A 575 -4.86 -1.55 14.25
CA LEU A 575 -5.57 -0.30 13.91
C LEU A 575 -6.32 0.32 15.09
N ALA A 576 -6.75 -0.49 16.06
CA ALA A 576 -7.35 0.00 17.28
C ALA A 576 -6.35 0.72 18.19
N ILE A 577 -5.05 0.40 18.07
CA ILE A 577 -3.95 1.07 18.78
C ILE A 577 -3.49 2.30 17.98
N ASP A 578 -3.15 2.12 16.70
CA ASP A 578 -2.77 3.19 15.80
C ASP A 578 -3.57 3.10 14.48
N MET A 579 -4.51 4.02 14.33
CA MET A 579 -5.43 4.07 13.20
C MET A 579 -4.77 4.57 11.91
N ALA A 580 -3.59 5.20 11.99
CA ALA A 580 -2.80 5.65 10.84
C ALA A 580 -1.69 4.64 10.47
N HIS A 581 -1.69 3.45 11.09
CA HIS A 581 -0.65 2.46 10.88
C HIS A 581 -0.71 1.86 9.46
N LEU A 582 0.17 2.36 8.59
CA LEU A 582 0.17 2.09 7.14
C LEU A 582 0.19 0.60 6.76
N PRO A 583 1.11 -0.25 7.31
CA PRO A 583 1.14 -1.68 6.97
C PRO A 583 -0.18 -2.39 7.25
N SER A 584 -0.85 -2.07 8.37
CA SER A 584 -2.14 -2.68 8.70
C SER A 584 -3.30 -2.16 7.87
N LEU A 585 -3.29 -0.89 7.44
CA LEU A 585 -4.30 -0.37 6.51
C LEU A 585 -4.22 -1.08 5.15
N ILE A 586 -3.00 -1.29 4.63
CA ILE A 586 -2.76 -2.00 3.37
C ILE A 586 -3.11 -3.49 3.54
N GLY A 587 -2.59 -4.15 4.57
CA GLY A 587 -2.81 -5.57 4.82
C GLY A 587 -4.29 -5.91 5.06
N TYR A 588 -5.01 -5.07 5.82
CA TYR A 588 -6.44 -5.27 6.05
C TYR A 588 -7.28 -4.96 4.81
N GLY A 589 -6.97 -3.87 4.11
CA GLY A 589 -7.66 -3.50 2.87
C GLY A 589 -7.51 -4.56 1.78
N THR A 590 -6.31 -5.13 1.62
CA THR A 590 -6.06 -6.22 0.67
C THR A 590 -6.71 -7.55 1.09
N LEU A 591 -6.76 -7.87 2.38
CA LEU A 591 -7.52 -9.01 2.90
C LEU A 591 -9.03 -8.87 2.62
N LEU A 592 -9.61 -7.70 2.88
CA LEU A 592 -11.02 -7.42 2.61
C LEU A 592 -11.32 -7.50 1.12
N LEU A 593 -10.42 -7.00 0.28
CA LEU A 593 -10.50 -7.11 -1.17
C LEU A 593 -10.50 -8.57 -1.63
N ALA A 594 -9.59 -9.39 -1.10
CA ALA A 594 -9.56 -10.84 -1.40
C ALA A 594 -10.84 -11.55 -0.96
N ARG A 595 -11.52 -11.05 0.08
CA ARG A 595 -12.81 -11.54 0.57
C ARG A 595 -14.02 -10.91 -0.12
N GLN A 596 -13.81 -10.10 -1.17
CA GLN A 596 -14.85 -9.39 -1.93
C GLN A 596 -15.71 -8.43 -1.08
N ARG A 597 -15.21 -7.96 0.07
CA ARG A 597 -15.84 -6.93 0.91
C ARG A 597 -15.45 -5.53 0.42
N PHE A 598 -15.90 -5.18 -0.79
CA PHE A 598 -15.45 -3.98 -1.51
C PHE A 598 -15.68 -2.67 -0.74
N ARG A 599 -16.87 -2.48 -0.16
CA ARG A 599 -17.21 -1.24 0.57
C ARG A 599 -16.26 -0.97 1.74
N GLU A 600 -15.90 -2.02 2.47
CA GLU A 600 -14.98 -1.91 3.60
C GLU A 600 -13.53 -1.76 3.13
N ALA A 601 -13.13 -2.51 2.10
CA ALA A 601 -11.80 -2.42 1.52
C ALA A 601 -11.47 -0.98 1.04
N GLU A 602 -12.45 -0.30 0.44
CA GLU A 602 -12.32 1.09 -0.02
C GLU A 602 -11.93 2.04 1.13
N VAL A 603 -12.56 1.90 2.30
CA VAL A 603 -12.28 2.73 3.48
C VAL A 603 -10.81 2.64 3.88
N TYR A 604 -10.30 1.42 4.03
CA TYR A 604 -8.92 1.20 4.50
C TYR A 604 -7.89 1.55 3.42
N LEU A 605 -8.11 1.16 2.17
CA LEU A 605 -7.18 1.47 1.06
C LEU A 605 -7.12 2.98 0.78
N GLN A 606 -8.26 3.68 0.80
CA GLN A 606 -8.28 5.13 0.64
C GLN A 606 -7.60 5.84 1.81
N SER A 607 -7.80 5.37 3.04
CA SER A 607 -7.11 5.92 4.21
C SER A 607 -5.59 5.67 4.15
N ALA A 608 -5.14 4.54 3.60
CA ALA A 608 -3.72 4.26 3.41
C ALA A 608 -3.07 5.28 2.45
N VAL A 609 -3.77 5.63 1.37
CA VAL A 609 -3.34 6.67 0.42
C VAL A 609 -3.31 8.06 1.08
N ASP A 610 -4.31 8.37 1.91
CA ASP A 610 -4.38 9.65 2.64
C ASP A 610 -3.25 9.80 3.67
N VAL A 611 -2.80 8.69 4.29
CA VAL A 611 -1.63 8.67 5.20
C VAL A 611 -0.32 8.82 4.44
N SER A 612 -0.10 7.98 3.42
CA SER A 612 1.08 8.06 2.58
C SER A 612 0.82 7.52 1.17
N GLY A 613 0.73 8.43 0.19
CA GLY A 613 0.63 8.08 -1.22
C GLY A 613 1.96 7.58 -1.77
N ASN A 614 2.17 6.26 -1.76
CA ASN A 614 3.32 5.57 -2.35
C ASN A 614 2.87 4.62 -3.48
N ALA A 615 3.82 4.01 -4.20
CA ALA A 615 3.51 3.11 -5.30
C ALA A 615 2.60 1.93 -4.90
N ILE A 616 2.77 1.38 -3.69
CA ILE A 616 2.00 0.23 -3.20
C ILE A 616 0.57 0.62 -2.83
N THR A 617 0.36 1.72 -2.10
CA THR A 617 -0.98 2.19 -1.69
C THR A 617 -1.83 2.58 -2.88
N TRP A 618 -1.27 3.37 -3.80
CA TRP A 618 -1.94 3.70 -5.06
C TRP A 618 -2.15 2.47 -5.94
N GLY A 619 -1.19 1.54 -5.97
CA GLY A 619 -1.32 0.26 -6.65
C GLY A 619 -2.44 -0.61 -6.08
N CYS A 620 -2.59 -0.70 -4.76
CA CYS A 620 -3.68 -1.42 -4.11
C CYS A 620 -5.04 -0.79 -4.41
N LEU A 621 -5.11 0.55 -4.49
CA LEU A 621 -6.33 1.25 -4.88
C LEU A 621 -6.67 1.01 -6.37
N ALA A 622 -5.68 0.98 -7.26
CA ALA A 622 -5.88 0.59 -8.65
C ALA A 622 -6.42 -0.84 -8.76
N LEU A 623 -5.82 -1.78 -8.00
CA LEU A 623 -6.24 -3.17 -7.94
C LEU A 623 -7.66 -3.32 -7.37
N TYR A 624 -8.06 -2.49 -6.41
CA TYR A 624 -9.43 -2.44 -5.90
C TYR A 624 -10.44 -2.15 -7.01
N TYR A 625 -10.22 -1.08 -7.78
CA TYR A 625 -11.10 -0.71 -8.90
C TYR A 625 -11.09 -1.75 -10.02
N ASP A 626 -9.96 -2.42 -10.23
CA ASP A 626 -9.85 -3.50 -11.20
C ASP A 626 -10.64 -4.74 -10.78
N ALA A 627 -10.53 -5.14 -9.52
CA ALA A 627 -11.31 -6.24 -8.96
C ALA A 627 -12.81 -5.92 -9.00
N LEU A 628 -13.19 -4.68 -8.65
CA LEU A 628 -14.57 -4.22 -8.74
C LEU A 628 -15.08 -4.26 -10.18
N LEU A 629 -14.28 -3.85 -11.17
CA LEU A 629 -14.64 -3.88 -12.58
C LEU A 629 -14.99 -5.30 -13.06
N VAL A 630 -14.27 -6.32 -12.59
CA VAL A 630 -14.53 -7.73 -12.95
C VAL A 630 -15.86 -8.22 -12.37
N THR A 631 -16.29 -7.70 -11.21
CA THR A 631 -17.57 -8.09 -10.58
C THR A 631 -18.80 -7.44 -11.21
N ILE A 632 -18.65 -6.30 -11.89
CA ILE A 632 -19.78 -5.58 -12.48
C ILE A 632 -20.24 -6.28 -13.76
N ALA A 633 -21.53 -6.60 -13.85
CA ALA A 633 -22.11 -7.28 -15.01
C ALA A 633 -22.00 -6.45 -16.31
N ASP A 634 -21.80 -7.15 -17.44
CA ASP A 634 -21.84 -6.57 -18.79
C ASP A 634 -23.29 -6.27 -19.20
N SER A 635 -23.84 -5.17 -18.68
CA SER A 635 -25.16 -4.63 -19.03
C SER A 635 -25.08 -3.13 -19.33
N PRO A 636 -25.84 -2.60 -20.31
CA PRO A 636 -25.83 -1.16 -20.64
C PRO A 636 -26.08 -0.23 -19.44
N HIS A 637 -26.84 -0.69 -18.45
CA HIS A 637 -27.15 0.06 -17.22
C HIS A 637 -25.92 0.26 -16.30
N GLU A 638 -24.94 -0.63 -16.40
CA GLU A 638 -23.72 -0.62 -15.57
C GLU A 638 -22.52 0.02 -16.29
N ASP A 639 -22.68 0.45 -17.55
CA ASP A 639 -21.59 1.02 -18.35
C ASP A 639 -21.01 2.29 -17.70
N THR A 640 -21.86 3.09 -17.04
CA THR A 640 -21.44 4.30 -16.30
C THR A 640 -20.54 3.93 -15.13
N ARG A 641 -20.93 2.93 -14.32
CA ARG A 641 -20.16 2.45 -13.16
C ARG A 641 -18.85 1.77 -13.59
N ARG A 642 -18.85 1.00 -14.69
CA ARG A 642 -17.63 0.43 -15.28
C ARG A 642 -16.69 1.53 -15.80
N ALA A 643 -17.21 2.58 -16.41
CA ALA A 643 -16.40 3.72 -16.87
C ALA A 643 -15.77 4.48 -15.69
N VAL A 644 -16.48 4.66 -14.57
CA VAL A 644 -15.90 5.22 -13.33
C VAL A 644 -14.76 4.34 -12.81
N CYS A 645 -14.97 3.03 -12.68
CA CYS A 645 -13.92 2.12 -12.18
C CYS A 645 -12.67 2.12 -13.06
N ARG A 646 -12.84 2.09 -14.40
CA ARG A 646 -11.72 2.17 -15.35
C ARG A 646 -10.94 3.47 -15.19
N ARG A 647 -11.63 4.60 -15.03
CA ARG A 647 -11.00 5.91 -14.83
C ARG A 647 -10.20 5.95 -13.53
N GLU A 648 -10.82 5.58 -12.40
CA GLU A 648 -10.15 5.66 -11.10
C GLU A 648 -8.99 4.66 -10.99
N SER A 649 -9.11 3.47 -11.58
CA SER A 649 -8.00 2.52 -11.72
C SER A 649 -6.82 3.10 -12.48
N LYS A 650 -7.05 3.65 -13.69
CA LYS A 650 -6.01 4.27 -14.52
C LYS A 650 -5.34 5.43 -13.78
N TYR A 651 -6.13 6.30 -13.14
CA TYR A 651 -5.57 7.39 -12.37
C TYR A 651 -4.70 6.89 -11.21
N ALA A 652 -5.20 5.94 -10.41
CA ALA A 652 -4.46 5.42 -9.27
C ALA A 652 -3.12 4.82 -9.73
N LEU A 653 -3.11 4.08 -10.84
CA LEU A 653 -1.89 3.60 -11.47
C LEU A 653 -0.96 4.73 -11.92
N SER A 654 -1.49 5.80 -12.52
CA SER A 654 -0.69 6.96 -12.93
C SER A 654 -0.02 7.65 -11.73
N GLN A 655 -0.71 7.73 -10.58
CA GLN A 655 -0.14 8.29 -9.36
C GLN A 655 0.91 7.36 -8.75
N ALA A 656 0.66 6.04 -8.76
CA ALA A 656 1.64 5.07 -8.29
C ALA A 656 2.98 5.26 -9.03
N VAL A 657 2.92 5.39 -10.36
CA VAL A 657 4.09 5.66 -11.22
C VAL A 657 4.73 7.00 -10.88
N ARG A 658 3.96 8.09 -10.76
CA ARG A 658 4.50 9.42 -10.42
C ARG A 658 5.19 9.46 -9.06
N THR A 659 4.63 8.76 -8.06
CA THR A 659 5.21 8.71 -6.71
C THR A 659 6.48 7.85 -6.64
N GLY A 660 6.70 6.94 -7.59
CA GLY A 660 7.90 6.10 -7.68
C GLY A 660 9.15 6.82 -8.21
N GLY A 661 9.03 8.07 -8.67
CA GLY A 661 10.13 8.87 -9.22
C GLY A 661 10.15 8.92 -10.76
N GLU A 662 11.06 9.71 -11.34
CA GLU A 662 11.12 9.98 -12.80
C GLU A 662 11.40 8.73 -13.65
N SER A 663 12.02 7.69 -13.07
CA SER A 663 12.33 6.43 -13.75
C SER A 663 11.30 5.32 -13.50
N SER A 664 10.30 5.56 -12.65
CA SER A 664 9.38 4.48 -12.27
C SER A 664 8.48 4.11 -13.44
N SER A 665 8.38 2.81 -13.72
CA SER A 665 7.52 2.28 -14.78
C SER A 665 6.30 1.57 -14.19
N ALA A 666 5.23 1.43 -14.98
CA ALA A 666 4.07 0.64 -14.57
C ALA A 666 4.46 -0.81 -14.24
N ALA A 667 5.47 -1.37 -14.93
CA ALA A 667 5.97 -2.71 -14.65
C ALA A 667 6.56 -2.82 -13.23
N GLU A 668 7.34 -1.84 -12.79
CA GLU A 668 7.92 -1.81 -11.42
C GLU A 668 6.84 -1.68 -10.34
N VAL A 669 5.78 -0.91 -10.60
CA VAL A 669 4.64 -0.80 -9.69
C VAL A 669 3.93 -2.15 -9.54
N PHE A 670 3.65 -2.82 -10.65
CA PHE A 670 3.03 -4.16 -10.63
C PHE A 670 3.96 -5.23 -10.04
N GLU A 671 5.27 -5.12 -10.24
CA GLU A 671 6.27 -5.99 -9.65
C GLU A 671 6.30 -5.83 -8.12
N ALA A 672 6.37 -4.59 -7.62
CA ALA A 672 6.36 -4.29 -6.19
C ALA A 672 5.04 -4.74 -5.53
N LEU A 673 3.90 -4.44 -6.18
CA LEU A 673 2.58 -4.85 -5.70
C LEU A 673 2.40 -6.37 -5.72
N GLY A 674 2.78 -7.02 -6.82
CA GLY A 674 2.72 -8.47 -6.97
C GLY A 674 3.62 -9.19 -5.96
N SER A 675 4.85 -8.70 -5.74
CA SER A 675 5.76 -9.22 -4.72
C SER A 675 5.20 -9.07 -3.31
N HIS A 676 4.58 -7.93 -2.99
CA HIS A 676 3.89 -7.70 -1.72
C HIS A 676 2.72 -8.68 -1.50
N LEU A 677 1.84 -8.83 -2.50
CA LEU A 677 0.69 -9.75 -2.42
C LEU A 677 1.13 -11.22 -2.32
N LEU A 678 2.20 -11.60 -3.01
CA LEU A 678 2.81 -12.94 -2.92
C LEU A 678 3.40 -13.22 -1.54
N ALA A 679 3.97 -12.21 -0.87
CA ALA A 679 4.48 -12.32 0.50
C ALA A 679 3.35 -12.56 1.51
N LEU A 680 2.14 -12.07 1.22
CA LEU A 680 0.93 -12.30 2.01
C LEU A 680 0.15 -13.56 1.63
N HIS A 681 0.61 -14.33 0.63
CA HIS A 681 -0.12 -15.47 0.05
C HIS A 681 -1.54 -15.06 -0.41
N LEU A 682 -1.64 -13.96 -1.17
CA LEU A 682 -2.88 -13.54 -1.84
C LEU A 682 -2.73 -13.79 -3.35
N GLU A 683 -2.70 -15.07 -3.75
CA GLU A 683 -2.35 -15.49 -5.12
C GLU A 683 -3.33 -14.98 -6.18
N GLU A 684 -4.62 -14.94 -5.87
CA GLU A 684 -5.65 -14.48 -6.83
C GLU A 684 -5.46 -13.00 -7.17
N LEU A 685 -5.24 -12.17 -6.15
CA LEU A 685 -4.96 -10.74 -6.30
C LEU A 685 -3.60 -10.51 -6.98
N ALA A 686 -2.58 -11.29 -6.61
CA ALA A 686 -1.28 -11.24 -7.25
C ALA A 686 -1.37 -11.60 -8.75
N ASN A 687 -2.11 -12.64 -9.11
CA ASN A 687 -2.33 -13.05 -10.50
C ASN A 687 -3.07 -11.97 -11.29
N MET A 688 -4.14 -11.39 -10.71
CA MET A 688 -4.89 -10.30 -11.34
C MET A 688 -3.99 -9.09 -11.61
N CYS A 689 -3.19 -8.69 -10.62
CA CYS A 689 -2.21 -7.62 -10.73
C CYS A 689 -1.15 -7.90 -11.82
N LEU A 690 -0.49 -9.06 -11.76
CA LEU A 690 0.62 -9.42 -12.64
C LEU A 690 0.17 -9.68 -14.09
N SER A 691 -1.06 -10.18 -14.31
CA SER A 691 -1.60 -10.40 -15.65
C SER A 691 -1.76 -9.11 -16.48
N ARG A 692 -1.84 -7.97 -15.80
CA ARG A 692 -1.94 -6.64 -16.42
C ARG A 692 -0.59 -5.95 -16.59
N ALA A 693 0.46 -6.50 -15.99
CA ALA A 693 1.79 -5.92 -16.05
C ALA A 693 2.38 -6.07 -17.47
N PRO A 694 3.18 -5.10 -17.93
CA PRO A 694 3.99 -5.29 -19.13
C PRO A 694 4.88 -6.52 -18.98
N LYS A 695 5.00 -7.32 -20.05
CA LYS A 695 5.87 -8.52 -20.04
C LYS A 695 7.30 -8.13 -19.69
N SER A 696 7.83 -8.74 -18.64
CA SER A 696 9.17 -8.54 -18.11
C SER A 696 9.63 -9.85 -17.47
N PRO A 697 10.91 -10.23 -17.57
CA PRO A 697 11.42 -11.44 -16.92
C PRO A 697 11.20 -11.44 -15.41
N ALA A 698 11.20 -10.27 -14.75
CA ALA A 698 10.90 -10.15 -13.33
C ALA A 698 9.42 -10.46 -13.03
N VAL A 699 8.50 -9.95 -13.85
CA VAL A 699 7.06 -10.24 -13.75
C VAL A 699 6.79 -11.72 -14.01
N ASP A 700 7.42 -12.32 -15.02
CA ASP A 700 7.26 -13.74 -15.33
C ASP A 700 7.80 -14.63 -14.18
N CYS A 701 8.90 -14.24 -13.53
CA CYS A 701 9.36 -14.90 -12.30
C CYS A 701 8.33 -14.81 -11.17
N LEU A 702 7.67 -13.66 -10.97
CA LEU A 702 6.61 -13.51 -9.98
C LEU A 702 5.37 -14.36 -10.31
N ILE A 703 4.95 -14.42 -11.58
CA ILE A 703 3.86 -15.29 -12.02
C ILE A 703 4.21 -16.76 -11.78
N ALA A 704 5.45 -17.18 -12.06
CA ALA A 704 5.90 -18.53 -11.75
C ALA A 704 5.89 -18.83 -10.23
N ARG A 705 6.11 -17.83 -9.37
CA ARG A 705 5.92 -17.96 -7.92
C ARG A 705 4.44 -18.15 -7.55
N VAL A 706 3.51 -17.46 -8.21
CA VAL A 706 2.06 -17.70 -8.06
C VAL A 706 1.73 -19.16 -8.38
N PHE A 707 2.18 -19.65 -9.54
CA PHE A 707 1.97 -21.05 -9.96
C PHE A 707 2.60 -22.04 -8.98
N LYS A 708 3.79 -21.75 -8.45
CA LYS A 708 4.43 -22.57 -7.41
C LYS A 708 3.61 -22.60 -6.11
N GLN A 709 3.11 -21.46 -5.63
CA GLN A 709 2.29 -21.39 -4.41
C GLN A 709 0.93 -22.09 -4.56
N THR A 710 0.39 -22.15 -5.78
CA THR A 710 -0.85 -22.87 -6.12
C THR A 710 -0.62 -24.34 -6.50
N ASN A 711 0.60 -24.87 -6.32
CA ASN A 711 1.03 -26.24 -6.68
C ASN A 711 0.94 -26.59 -8.17
N GLN A 712 0.87 -25.59 -9.05
CA GLN A 712 0.91 -25.73 -10.50
C GLN A 712 2.36 -25.77 -10.99
N HIS A 713 3.09 -26.81 -10.58
CA HIS A 713 4.54 -26.88 -10.82
C HIS A 713 4.91 -26.96 -12.32
N ASP A 714 4.09 -27.61 -13.15
CA ASP A 714 4.37 -27.77 -14.59
C ASP A 714 4.29 -26.43 -15.34
N GLU A 715 3.27 -25.62 -15.05
CA GLU A 715 3.09 -24.27 -15.62
C GLU A 715 4.19 -23.31 -15.15
N ALA A 716 4.55 -23.38 -13.86
CA ALA A 716 5.68 -22.63 -13.31
C ALA A 716 6.99 -22.98 -14.02
N ALA A 717 7.26 -24.27 -14.24
CA ALA A 717 8.47 -24.73 -14.91
C ALA A 717 8.53 -24.29 -16.37
N ALA A 718 7.42 -24.38 -17.11
CA ALA A 718 7.36 -23.94 -18.51
C ALA A 718 7.65 -22.44 -18.64
N LEU A 719 7.00 -21.60 -17.81
CA LEU A 719 7.22 -20.16 -17.84
C LEU A 719 8.68 -19.79 -17.49
N LEU A 720 9.27 -20.45 -16.50
CA LEU A 720 10.67 -20.20 -16.11
C LEU A 720 11.68 -20.69 -17.14
N GLN A 721 11.38 -21.77 -17.86
CA GLN A 721 12.20 -22.21 -18.99
C GLN A 721 12.23 -21.14 -20.09
N ASP A 722 11.09 -20.49 -20.38
CA ASP A 722 11.03 -19.39 -21.35
C ASP A 722 11.85 -18.18 -20.88
N VAL A 723 11.78 -17.84 -19.58
CA VAL A 723 12.58 -16.74 -18.98
C VAL A 723 14.08 -17.04 -19.06
N VAL A 724 14.50 -18.26 -18.71
CA VAL A 724 15.90 -18.69 -18.78
C VAL A 724 16.38 -18.78 -20.22
N ALA A 725 15.52 -19.19 -21.17
CA ALA A 725 15.85 -19.21 -22.59
C ALA A 725 16.04 -17.79 -23.16
N ALA A 726 15.20 -16.84 -22.73
CA ALA A 726 15.31 -15.44 -23.12
C ALA A 726 16.50 -14.73 -22.47
N ASN A 727 16.80 -15.03 -21.19
CA ASN A 727 17.92 -14.48 -20.45
C ASN A 727 18.64 -15.57 -19.62
N PRO A 728 19.67 -16.22 -20.20
CA PRO A 728 20.46 -17.25 -19.50
C PRO A 728 21.32 -16.73 -18.33
N GLN A 729 21.38 -15.41 -18.11
CA GLN A 729 22.11 -14.79 -16.99
C GLN A 729 21.17 -14.37 -15.85
N ASN A 730 19.90 -14.78 -15.88
CA ASN A 730 18.96 -14.50 -14.80
C ASN A 730 19.10 -15.52 -13.66
N ALA A 731 19.91 -15.19 -12.65
CA ALA A 731 20.17 -16.07 -11.51
C ALA A 731 18.91 -16.37 -10.69
N GLU A 732 18.00 -15.40 -10.52
CA GLU A 732 16.73 -15.59 -9.79
C GLU A 732 15.84 -16.61 -10.50
N ALA A 733 15.73 -16.54 -11.83
CA ALA A 733 14.94 -17.49 -12.60
C ALA A 733 15.48 -18.93 -12.47
N HIS A 734 16.81 -19.09 -12.51
CA HIS A 734 17.47 -20.38 -12.27
C HIS A 734 17.22 -20.91 -10.84
N MET A 735 17.31 -20.04 -9.81
CA MET A 735 17.01 -20.42 -8.43
C MET A 735 15.56 -20.88 -8.27
N LEU A 736 14.61 -20.13 -8.84
CA LEU A 736 13.19 -20.45 -8.74
C LEU A 736 12.84 -21.73 -9.51
N LEU A 737 13.44 -21.94 -10.69
CA LEU A 737 13.26 -23.18 -11.46
C LEU A 737 13.84 -24.39 -10.71
N GLY A 738 14.98 -24.22 -10.05
CA GLY A 738 15.54 -25.22 -9.13
C GLY A 738 14.57 -25.57 -8.00
N ASP A 739 13.97 -24.56 -7.36
CA ASP A 739 12.95 -24.78 -6.31
C ASP A 739 11.69 -25.50 -6.83
N VAL A 740 11.25 -25.19 -8.06
CA VAL A 740 10.10 -25.86 -8.70
C VAL A 740 10.42 -27.33 -8.98
N TYR A 741 11.57 -27.63 -9.57
CA TYR A 741 11.98 -29.02 -9.81
C TYR A 741 12.24 -29.81 -8.53
N ALA A 742 12.80 -29.18 -7.50
CA ALA A 742 12.98 -29.81 -6.19
C ALA A 742 11.64 -30.18 -5.54
N SER A 743 10.56 -29.46 -5.88
CA SER A 743 9.20 -29.76 -5.42
C SER A 743 8.53 -30.87 -6.23
N MET A 744 9.06 -31.21 -7.41
CA MET A 744 8.55 -32.28 -8.27
C MET A 744 9.20 -33.63 -7.96
N SER A 745 8.40 -34.70 -7.93
CA SER A 745 8.91 -36.06 -7.73
C SER A 745 9.80 -36.50 -8.90
N GLY A 746 11.02 -36.94 -8.59
CA GLY A 746 11.94 -37.55 -9.56
C GLY A 746 12.80 -36.58 -10.39
N LYS A 747 12.64 -35.26 -10.21
CA LYS A 747 13.40 -34.23 -10.96
C LYS A 747 14.57 -33.62 -10.19
N SER A 748 15.18 -34.38 -9.27
CA SER A 748 16.28 -33.87 -8.42
C SER A 748 17.54 -33.54 -9.22
N ALA A 749 17.78 -34.22 -10.35
CA ALA A 749 18.94 -33.95 -11.20
C ALA A 749 18.78 -32.62 -11.96
N GLU A 750 17.59 -32.35 -12.47
CA GLU A 750 17.23 -31.08 -13.11
C GLU A 750 17.27 -29.94 -12.11
N ALA A 751 16.77 -30.16 -10.88
CA ALA A 751 16.88 -29.18 -9.80
C ALA A 751 18.35 -28.80 -9.52
N GLU A 752 19.21 -29.80 -9.36
CA GLU A 752 20.65 -29.61 -9.15
C GLU A 752 21.28 -28.77 -10.27
N GLN A 753 20.98 -29.08 -11.53
CA GLN A 753 21.52 -28.34 -12.68
C GLN A 753 21.15 -26.86 -12.64
N GLN A 754 19.91 -26.53 -12.25
CA GLN A 754 19.44 -25.15 -12.21
C GLN A 754 20.01 -24.39 -11.02
N TYR A 755 20.11 -25.02 -9.85
CA TYR A 755 20.78 -24.41 -8.70
C TYR A 755 22.27 -24.15 -8.98
N ASP A 756 22.97 -25.09 -9.61
CA ASP A 756 24.36 -24.91 -10.04
C ASP A 756 24.52 -23.73 -11.02
N ALA A 757 23.57 -23.58 -11.95
CA ALA A 757 23.57 -22.46 -12.90
C ALA A 757 23.40 -21.12 -12.17
N ALA A 758 22.44 -21.02 -11.26
CA ALA A 758 22.24 -19.83 -10.45
C ALA A 758 23.48 -19.45 -9.64
N LEU A 759 24.08 -20.42 -8.94
CA LEU A 759 25.28 -20.19 -8.13
C LEU A 759 26.51 -19.77 -8.94
N ARG A 760 26.61 -20.17 -10.21
CA ARG A 760 27.68 -19.74 -11.12
C ARG A 760 27.49 -18.30 -11.60
N ILE A 761 26.25 -17.87 -11.79
CA ILE A 761 25.91 -16.52 -12.25
C ILE A 761 26.08 -15.54 -11.09
N ASP A 762 25.36 -15.77 -10.00
CA ASP A 762 25.45 -14.98 -8.78
C ASP A 762 25.29 -15.87 -7.54
N PRO A 763 26.38 -16.10 -6.79
CA PRO A 763 26.36 -16.87 -5.55
C PRO A 763 25.43 -16.30 -4.46
N HIS A 764 24.99 -15.04 -4.56
CA HIS A 764 24.18 -14.35 -3.54
C HIS A 764 22.73 -14.09 -3.98
N SER A 765 22.34 -14.56 -5.17
CA SER A 765 21.00 -14.36 -5.74
C SER A 765 19.87 -15.14 -5.04
N GLY A 766 20.20 -16.16 -4.25
CA GLY A 766 19.22 -17.03 -3.61
C GLY A 766 18.57 -16.44 -2.35
N SER A 767 17.33 -16.87 -2.07
CA SER A 767 16.72 -16.63 -0.75
C SER A 767 17.30 -17.59 0.30
N GLY A 768 17.36 -17.18 1.57
CA GLY A 768 17.78 -18.04 2.69
C GLY A 768 17.12 -19.43 2.68
N PRO A 769 15.78 -19.53 2.56
CA PRO A 769 15.08 -20.80 2.44
C PRO A 769 15.47 -21.64 1.21
N SER A 770 15.77 -21.01 0.07
CA SER A 770 16.22 -21.73 -1.13
C SER A 770 17.57 -22.42 -0.91
N TYR A 771 18.52 -21.79 -0.20
CA TYR A 771 19.80 -22.44 0.16
C TYR A 771 19.62 -23.59 1.15
N VAL A 772 18.68 -23.48 2.09
CA VAL A 772 18.36 -24.58 3.02
C VAL A 772 17.76 -25.76 2.24
N ARG A 773 16.84 -25.51 1.30
CA ARG A 773 16.29 -26.55 0.41
C ARG A 773 17.39 -27.23 -0.42
N LEU A 774 18.27 -26.45 -1.04
CA LEU A 774 19.41 -26.95 -1.80
C LEU A 774 20.35 -27.81 -0.93
N GLY A 775 20.71 -27.32 0.25
CA GLY A 775 21.54 -28.06 1.20
C GLY A 775 20.90 -29.39 1.62
N ASN A 776 19.61 -29.38 1.96
CA ASN A 776 18.87 -30.60 2.30
C ASN A 776 18.81 -31.59 1.14
N MET A 777 18.64 -31.11 -0.09
CA MET A 777 18.69 -31.94 -1.29
C MET A 777 20.07 -32.60 -1.45
N TYR A 778 21.16 -31.84 -1.31
CA TYR A 778 22.51 -32.40 -1.37
C TYR A 778 22.81 -33.39 -0.24
N VAL A 779 22.29 -33.18 0.97
CA VAL A 779 22.39 -34.15 2.07
C VAL A 779 21.69 -35.45 1.69
N ALA A 780 20.49 -35.39 1.12
CA ALA A 780 19.74 -36.57 0.65
C ALA A 780 20.46 -37.31 -0.49
N LEU A 781 21.15 -36.59 -1.38
CA LEU A 781 21.97 -37.17 -2.45
C LEU A 781 23.34 -37.70 -1.96
N GLY A 782 23.70 -37.52 -0.69
CA GLY A 782 25.00 -37.91 -0.12
C GLY A 782 26.17 -36.98 -0.49
N LYS A 783 25.90 -35.83 -1.14
CA LYS A 783 26.90 -34.83 -1.54
C LYS A 783 27.21 -33.86 -0.39
N HIS A 784 27.83 -34.35 0.67
CA HIS A 784 27.98 -33.59 1.93
C HIS A 784 28.83 -32.32 1.81
N LYS A 785 29.82 -32.28 0.89
CA LYS A 785 30.65 -31.08 0.66
C LYS A 785 29.87 -29.96 -0.02
N ASP A 786 29.01 -30.32 -0.98
CA ASP A 786 28.16 -29.36 -1.70
C ASP A 786 26.99 -28.92 -0.81
N ALA A 787 26.48 -29.81 0.04
CA ALA A 787 25.56 -29.43 1.11
C ALA A 787 26.17 -28.38 2.05
N LEU A 788 27.42 -28.57 2.48
CA LEU A 788 28.12 -27.61 3.34
C LEU A 788 28.22 -26.24 2.65
N SER A 789 28.60 -26.18 1.37
CA SER A 789 28.72 -24.91 0.65
C SER A 789 27.36 -24.21 0.55
N ALA A 790 26.29 -24.94 0.21
CA ALA A 790 24.94 -24.40 0.16
C ALA A 790 24.47 -23.84 1.50
N PHE A 791 24.65 -24.58 2.60
CA PHE A 791 24.25 -24.10 3.93
C PHE A 791 25.09 -22.91 4.41
N LEU A 792 26.40 -22.86 4.10
CA LEU A 792 27.24 -21.70 4.43
C LEU A 792 26.84 -20.45 3.65
N MET A 793 26.42 -20.61 2.39
CA MET A 793 25.85 -19.50 1.61
C MET A 793 24.51 -19.04 2.21
N GLY A 794 23.65 -19.99 2.59
CA GLY A 794 22.43 -19.70 3.33
C GLY A 794 22.69 -18.97 4.65
N ALA A 795 23.70 -19.38 5.41
CA ALA A 795 24.07 -18.75 6.67
C ALA A 795 24.63 -17.32 6.50
N LYS A 796 25.17 -16.97 5.33
CA LYS A 796 25.57 -15.58 5.02
C LYS A 796 24.38 -14.68 4.72
N VAL A 797 23.38 -15.20 4.00
CA VAL A 797 22.18 -14.44 3.59
C VAL A 797 21.15 -14.38 4.72
N TRP A 798 20.98 -15.48 5.46
CA TRP A 798 20.01 -15.63 6.53
C TRP A 798 20.61 -16.46 7.69
N PRO A 799 21.38 -15.82 8.60
CA PRO A 799 21.95 -16.49 9.76
C PRO A 799 20.84 -16.91 10.74
N CYS A 800 20.50 -18.20 10.75
CA CYS A 800 19.49 -18.78 11.64
C CYS A 800 19.90 -20.15 12.20
N GLY A 801 19.15 -20.64 13.20
CA GLY A 801 19.39 -21.95 13.81
C GLY A 801 19.40 -23.08 12.77
N LEU A 802 18.51 -23.00 11.78
CA LEU A 802 18.35 -23.98 10.72
C LEU A 802 19.54 -24.05 9.75
N THR A 803 20.10 -22.91 9.34
CA THR A 803 21.28 -22.89 8.45
C THR A 803 22.49 -23.49 9.16
N TRP A 804 22.70 -23.17 10.44
CA TRP A 804 23.80 -23.73 11.24
C TRP A 804 23.58 -25.20 11.60
N LEU A 805 22.33 -25.62 11.80
CA LEU A 805 21.98 -27.03 11.90
C LEU A 805 22.39 -27.78 10.63
N GLY A 806 22.07 -27.26 9.45
CA GLY A 806 22.48 -27.84 8.17
C GLY A 806 24.01 -27.96 8.01
N VAL A 807 24.75 -26.91 8.39
CA VAL A 807 26.23 -26.93 8.43
C VAL A 807 26.75 -28.02 9.38
N GLY A 808 26.17 -28.12 10.58
CA GLY A 808 26.51 -29.14 11.56
C GLY A 808 26.24 -30.57 11.07
N ILE A 809 25.10 -30.79 10.42
CA ILE A 809 24.75 -32.07 9.80
C ILE A 809 25.76 -32.42 8.70
N ALA A 810 26.10 -31.47 7.83
CA ALA A 810 27.07 -31.69 6.77
C ALA A 810 28.44 -32.09 7.33
N TYR A 811 28.96 -31.39 8.34
CA TYR A 811 30.21 -31.76 9.01
C TYR A 811 30.14 -33.12 9.71
N TYR A 812 29.02 -33.43 10.38
CA TYR A 812 28.82 -34.74 11.02
C TYR A 812 28.85 -35.88 9.99
N ARG A 813 28.18 -35.70 8.84
CA ARG A 813 28.19 -36.69 7.74
C ARG A 813 29.56 -36.81 7.07
N MET A 814 30.40 -35.78 7.14
CA MET A 814 31.80 -35.80 6.70
C MET A 814 32.79 -36.34 7.77
N ASP A 815 32.29 -36.74 8.94
CA ASP A 815 33.07 -37.22 10.09
C ASP A 815 34.01 -36.17 10.72
N ASP A 816 33.83 -34.88 10.41
CA ASP A 816 34.53 -33.77 11.07
C ASP A 816 33.75 -33.37 12.34
N LEU A 817 33.90 -34.19 13.38
CA LEU A 817 33.13 -34.07 14.61
C LEU A 817 33.37 -32.75 15.37
N VAL A 818 34.57 -32.16 15.23
CA VAL A 818 34.94 -30.92 15.93
C VAL A 818 34.20 -29.72 15.33
N ARG A 819 34.22 -29.59 14.00
CA ARG A 819 33.47 -28.51 13.32
C ARG A 819 31.96 -28.75 13.38
N ALA A 820 31.53 -30.00 13.37
CA ALA A 820 30.13 -30.34 13.58
C ALA A 820 29.64 -29.82 14.94
N GLU A 821 30.40 -30.07 16.01
CA GLU A 821 30.07 -29.57 17.34
C GLU A 821 29.99 -28.05 17.41
N GLN A 822 30.96 -27.35 16.81
CA GLN A 822 30.96 -25.89 16.75
C GLN A 822 29.71 -25.36 16.05
N ALA A 823 29.41 -25.85 14.84
CA ALA A 823 28.23 -25.42 14.08
C ALA A 823 26.91 -25.75 14.78
N LEU A 824 26.81 -26.92 15.42
CA LEU A 824 25.63 -27.29 16.20
C LEU A 824 25.49 -26.49 17.50
N SER A 825 26.60 -26.07 18.11
CA SER A 825 26.57 -25.16 19.26
C SER A 825 26.06 -23.78 18.87
N GLU A 826 26.46 -23.25 17.71
CA GLU A 826 25.91 -22.00 17.16
C GLU A 826 24.41 -22.14 16.84
N SER A 827 24.01 -23.28 16.26
CA SER A 827 22.59 -23.59 16.04
C SER A 827 21.80 -23.59 17.36
N ASN A 828 22.37 -24.14 18.44
CA ASN A 828 21.73 -24.19 19.75
C ASN A 828 21.67 -22.82 20.45
N VAL A 829 22.68 -21.95 20.25
CA VAL A 829 22.64 -20.56 20.73
C VAL A 829 21.48 -19.82 20.07
N LEU A 830 21.35 -19.93 18.75
CA LEU A 830 20.29 -19.25 17.99
C LEU A 830 18.90 -19.83 18.27
N ASN A 831 18.78 -21.16 18.35
CA ASN A 831 17.54 -21.86 18.59
C ASN A 831 17.72 -23.07 19.52
N SER A 832 17.64 -22.81 20.82
CA SER A 832 17.70 -23.85 21.85
C SER A 832 16.47 -24.77 21.92
N LEU A 833 15.40 -24.44 21.18
CA LEU A 833 14.15 -25.20 21.16
C LEU A 833 14.13 -26.25 20.05
N ASN A 834 15.08 -26.21 19.10
CA ASN A 834 15.11 -27.15 17.99
C ASN A 834 15.54 -28.57 18.46
N PRO A 835 14.65 -29.58 18.40
CA PRO A 835 14.98 -30.92 18.87
C PRO A 835 16.05 -31.62 18.03
N LYS A 836 16.15 -31.29 16.72
CA LYS A 836 17.15 -31.90 15.82
C LYS A 836 18.56 -31.46 16.18
N THR A 837 18.75 -30.19 16.54
CA THR A 837 20.06 -29.68 16.98
C THR A 837 20.56 -30.46 18.20
N TRP A 838 19.71 -30.67 19.21
CA TRP A 838 20.05 -31.48 20.38
C TRP A 838 20.36 -32.94 20.04
N ALA A 839 19.61 -33.54 19.11
CA ALA A 839 19.85 -34.92 18.68
C ALA A 839 21.18 -35.07 17.94
N TYR A 840 21.55 -34.13 17.08
CA TYR A 840 22.86 -34.14 16.41
C TYR A 840 24.01 -33.84 17.38
N LEU A 841 23.83 -32.96 18.37
CA LEU A 841 24.80 -32.80 19.45
C LEU A 841 25.00 -34.10 20.23
N ALA A 842 23.92 -34.82 20.53
CA ALA A 842 24.00 -36.13 21.15
C ALA A 842 24.82 -37.12 20.30
N LEU A 843 24.54 -37.20 18.99
CA LEU A 843 25.30 -38.05 18.07
C LEU A 843 26.79 -37.71 18.03
N VAL A 844 27.14 -36.42 18.01
CA VAL A 844 28.53 -35.96 18.03
C VAL A 844 29.22 -36.37 19.34
N CYS A 845 28.58 -36.13 20.50
CA CYS A 845 29.11 -36.52 21.80
C CYS A 845 29.29 -38.05 21.91
N LEU A 846 28.32 -38.84 21.43
CA LEU A 846 28.39 -40.29 21.45
C LEU A 846 29.52 -40.83 20.57
N ARG A 847 29.74 -40.27 19.38
CA ARG A 847 30.87 -40.65 18.52
C ARG A 847 32.23 -40.27 19.12
N GLN A 848 32.29 -39.17 19.86
CA GLN A 848 33.48 -38.76 20.62
C GLN A 848 33.65 -39.53 21.95
N ARG A 849 32.77 -40.49 22.27
CA ARG A 849 32.72 -41.24 23.54
C ARG A 849 32.45 -40.38 24.80
N ARG A 850 31.85 -39.20 24.64
CA ARG A 850 31.32 -38.39 25.75
C ARG A 850 29.90 -38.81 26.07
N GLU A 851 29.80 -39.91 26.82
CA GLU A 851 28.55 -40.64 27.06
C GLU A 851 27.52 -39.81 27.85
N ASP A 852 27.96 -39.19 28.95
CA ASP A 852 27.08 -38.44 29.85
C ASP A 852 26.49 -37.19 29.16
N GLU A 853 27.32 -36.47 28.40
CA GLU A 853 26.89 -35.29 27.64
C GLU A 853 25.96 -35.69 26.49
N GLY A 854 26.23 -36.81 25.83
CA GLY A 854 25.37 -37.36 24.78
C GLY A 854 23.97 -37.71 25.30
N ASP A 855 23.90 -38.36 26.46
CA ASP A 855 22.62 -38.73 27.09
C ASP A 855 21.85 -37.49 27.57
N GLN A 856 22.55 -36.48 28.11
CA GLN A 856 21.92 -35.20 28.46
C GLN A 856 21.34 -34.49 27.24
N ALA A 857 22.12 -34.38 26.15
CA ALA A 857 21.66 -33.76 24.92
C ALA A 857 20.46 -34.50 24.32
N PHE A 858 20.48 -35.84 24.32
CA PHE A 858 19.36 -36.63 23.81
C PHE A 858 18.09 -36.51 24.67
N ASN A 859 18.25 -36.43 26.00
CA ASN A 859 17.12 -36.16 26.89
C ASN A 859 16.51 -34.77 26.65
N GLN A 860 17.32 -33.75 26.33
CA GLN A 860 16.80 -32.45 25.90
C GLN A 860 16.09 -32.54 24.55
N ALA A 861 16.62 -33.28 23.58
CA ALA A 861 15.95 -33.50 22.29
C ALA A 861 14.55 -34.12 22.50
N ILE A 862 14.45 -35.12 23.37
CA ILE A 862 13.19 -35.75 23.78
C ILE A 862 12.26 -34.76 24.46
N LYS A 863 12.78 -33.90 25.36
CA LYS A 863 12.00 -32.86 26.06
C LYS A 863 11.42 -31.83 25.09
N GLN A 864 12.16 -31.48 24.04
CA GLN A 864 11.70 -30.60 22.96
C GLN A 864 10.86 -31.33 21.89
N SER A 865 10.37 -32.54 22.19
CA SER A 865 9.48 -33.31 21.32
C SER A 865 10.10 -33.72 19.97
N LEU A 866 11.31 -34.29 19.99
CA LEU A 866 11.90 -34.91 18.80
C LEU A 866 10.94 -35.95 18.17
N ALA A 867 10.51 -35.67 16.94
CA ALA A 867 9.54 -36.47 16.19
C ALA A 867 10.14 -37.13 14.94
N ASP A 868 11.46 -37.15 14.79
CA ASP A 868 12.16 -37.76 13.64
C ASP A 868 12.54 -39.23 13.96
N PRO A 869 11.85 -40.23 13.37
CA PRO A 869 12.08 -41.64 13.69
C PRO A 869 13.47 -42.10 13.27
N HIS A 870 13.94 -41.64 12.11
CA HIS A 870 15.24 -42.03 11.58
C HIS A 870 16.38 -41.50 12.46
N LEU A 871 16.29 -40.24 12.91
CA LEU A 871 17.28 -39.65 13.79
C LEU A 871 17.32 -40.32 15.18
N ILE A 872 16.15 -40.70 15.72
CA ILE A 872 16.06 -41.48 16.97
C ILE A 872 16.72 -42.86 16.80
N ALA A 873 16.47 -43.54 15.67
CA ALA A 873 17.10 -44.82 15.36
C ALA A 873 18.62 -44.69 15.15
N GLU A 874 19.09 -43.57 14.57
CA GLU A 874 20.52 -43.28 14.42
C GLU A 874 21.20 -43.13 15.79
N VAL A 875 20.59 -42.39 16.73
CA VAL A 875 21.08 -42.31 18.12
C VAL A 875 21.09 -43.69 18.77
N GLY A 876 20.04 -44.48 18.60
CA GLY A 876 19.99 -45.87 19.09
C GLY A 876 21.10 -46.76 18.52
N SER A 877 21.45 -46.56 17.25
CA SER A 877 22.52 -47.30 16.57
C SER A 877 23.91 -46.93 17.09
N GLU A 878 24.15 -45.65 17.38
CA GLU A 878 25.37 -45.18 18.05
C GLU A 878 25.49 -45.74 19.47
N GLN A 879 24.40 -45.75 20.24
CA GLN A 879 24.35 -46.34 21.58
C GLN A 879 24.60 -47.86 21.55
N LEU A 880 24.07 -48.56 20.54
CA LEU A 880 24.35 -49.98 20.32
C LEU A 880 25.83 -50.23 20.05
N ARG A 881 26.50 -49.35 19.29
CA ARG A 881 27.93 -49.44 19.00
C ARG A 881 28.79 -49.25 20.26
N LEU A 882 28.32 -48.45 21.22
CA LEU A 882 28.94 -48.27 22.53
C LEU A 882 28.64 -49.42 23.50
N GLY A 883 27.82 -50.40 23.11
CA GLY A 883 27.44 -51.55 23.95
C GLY A 883 26.31 -51.25 24.93
N ARG A 884 25.67 -50.07 24.84
CA ARG A 884 24.59 -49.65 25.73
C ARG A 884 23.23 -50.16 25.25
N HIS A 885 23.06 -51.48 25.31
CA HIS A 885 21.92 -52.19 24.71
C HIS A 885 20.54 -51.74 25.21
N LYS A 886 20.38 -51.45 26.52
CA LYS A 886 19.09 -51.03 27.09
C LYS A 886 18.60 -49.68 26.54
N ILE A 887 19.51 -48.72 26.40
CA ILE A 887 19.18 -47.39 25.88
C ILE A 887 18.90 -47.50 24.37
N ALA A 888 19.73 -48.25 23.65
CA ALA A 888 19.51 -48.52 22.23
C ALA A 888 18.14 -49.15 21.94
N GLU A 889 17.75 -50.17 22.72
CA GLU A 889 16.44 -50.82 22.64
C GLU A 889 15.29 -49.82 22.86
N ALA A 890 15.41 -48.94 23.87
CA ALA A 890 14.42 -47.90 24.14
C ALA A 890 14.31 -46.89 22.97
N CYS A 891 15.44 -46.49 22.37
CA CYS A 891 15.45 -45.63 21.19
C CYS A 891 14.75 -46.30 20.00
N PHE A 892 15.08 -47.56 19.69
CA PHE A 892 14.46 -48.28 18.57
C PHE A 892 12.96 -48.45 18.77
N ARG A 893 12.49 -48.83 19.97
CA ARG A 893 11.05 -48.90 20.23
C ARG A 893 10.35 -47.55 20.08
N ARG A 894 10.98 -46.47 20.52
CA ARG A 894 10.44 -45.12 20.37
C ARG A 894 10.36 -44.70 18.90
N SER A 895 11.38 -45.01 18.12
CA SER A 895 11.38 -44.79 16.67
C SER A 895 10.26 -45.59 15.99
N LEU A 896 10.12 -46.88 16.32
CA LEU A 896 9.07 -47.76 15.78
C LEU A 896 7.65 -47.38 16.22
N ALA A 897 7.50 -46.70 17.35
CA ALA A 897 6.21 -46.16 17.78
C ALA A 897 5.76 -44.95 16.93
N LEU A 898 6.69 -44.27 16.26
CA LEU A 898 6.40 -43.15 15.35
C LEU A 898 6.21 -43.65 13.91
N GLU A 899 7.13 -44.47 13.42
CA GLU A 899 7.09 -45.04 12.07
C GLU A 899 7.57 -46.49 12.05
N ASP A 900 6.80 -47.36 11.39
CA ASP A 900 7.16 -48.77 11.27
C ASP A 900 8.20 -48.97 10.17
N ASP A 901 9.48 -48.97 10.54
CA ASP A 901 10.60 -49.17 9.63
C ASP A 901 11.30 -50.53 9.82
N CYS A 902 11.44 -51.27 8.72
CA CYS A 902 12.10 -52.56 8.70
C CYS A 902 13.60 -52.47 9.05
N ASN A 903 14.30 -51.36 8.71
CA ASN A 903 15.71 -51.21 9.09
C ASN A 903 15.85 -51.03 10.61
N THR A 904 15.01 -50.19 11.20
CA THR A 904 14.95 -49.97 12.65
C THR A 904 14.58 -51.26 13.40
N ARG A 905 13.63 -52.07 12.88
CA ARG A 905 13.34 -53.41 13.42
C ARG A 905 14.51 -54.37 13.33
N MET A 906 15.30 -54.34 12.25
CA MET A 906 16.53 -55.14 12.17
C MET A 906 17.52 -54.77 13.27
N HIS A 907 17.66 -53.48 13.58
CA HIS A 907 18.52 -53.02 14.67
C HIS A 907 17.95 -53.41 16.06
N LEU A 908 16.63 -53.38 16.23
CA LEU A 908 15.95 -53.86 17.43
C LEU A 908 16.14 -55.37 17.63
N ALA A 909 15.90 -56.18 16.60
CA ALA A 909 16.09 -57.63 16.65
C ALA A 909 17.54 -57.98 17.02
N ARG A 910 18.51 -57.25 16.47
CA ARG A 910 19.93 -57.40 16.82
C ARG A 910 20.22 -57.03 18.28
N THR A 911 19.61 -55.96 18.80
CA THR A 911 19.77 -55.58 20.23
C THR A 911 19.17 -56.62 21.16
N LEU A 912 18.01 -57.19 20.81
CA LEU A 912 17.35 -58.24 21.58
C LEU A 912 18.16 -59.55 21.57
N ALA A 913 18.74 -59.91 20.42
CA ALA A 913 19.63 -61.08 20.32
C ALA A 913 20.87 -60.92 21.22
N LEU A 914 21.45 -59.71 21.29
CA LEU A 914 22.61 -59.42 22.14
C LEU A 914 22.26 -59.39 23.64
N THR A 915 20.99 -59.19 24.01
CA THR A 915 20.51 -59.18 25.40
C THR A 915 19.91 -60.52 25.86
N SER A 916 20.17 -61.59 25.10
CA SER A 916 19.69 -62.96 25.36
C SER A 916 18.16 -63.12 25.35
N ARG A 917 17.42 -62.24 24.66
CA ARG A 917 15.97 -62.34 24.45
C ARG A 917 15.67 -62.93 23.07
N ALA A 918 16.06 -64.19 22.89
CA ALA A 918 16.05 -64.87 21.60
C ALA A 918 14.65 -64.99 20.96
N ALA A 919 13.60 -65.22 21.77
CA ALA A 919 12.23 -65.34 21.26
C ALA A 919 11.73 -64.03 20.63
N GLU A 920 11.86 -62.90 21.33
CA GLU A 920 11.45 -61.60 20.79
C GLU A 920 12.31 -61.17 19.60
N ALA A 921 13.61 -61.47 19.64
CA ALA A 921 14.49 -61.22 18.50
C ALA A 921 14.04 -61.99 17.25
N ARG A 922 13.61 -63.25 17.40
CA ARG A 922 13.03 -64.03 16.30
C ARG A 922 11.77 -63.41 15.75
N ASP A 923 10.86 -62.98 16.61
CA ASP A 923 9.59 -62.41 16.19
C ASP A 923 9.82 -61.16 15.33
N GLU A 924 10.76 -60.30 15.73
CA GLU A 924 11.15 -59.13 14.95
C GLU A 924 11.86 -59.50 13.62
N TYR A 925 12.78 -60.46 13.62
CA TYR A 925 13.40 -60.94 12.37
C TYR A 925 12.37 -61.57 11.42
N ALA A 926 11.42 -62.34 11.94
CA ALA A 926 10.34 -62.93 11.15
C ALA A 926 9.41 -61.86 10.57
N TYR A 927 9.12 -60.81 11.33
CA TYR A 927 8.35 -59.66 10.86
C TYR A 927 9.05 -58.98 9.68
N VAL A 928 10.34 -58.68 9.82
CA VAL A 928 11.14 -58.05 8.76
C VAL A 928 11.19 -58.95 7.52
N ALA A 929 11.41 -60.26 7.67
CA ALA A 929 11.47 -61.17 6.53
C ALA A 929 10.14 -61.20 5.73
N ARG A 930 9.01 -61.13 6.43
CA ARG A 930 7.67 -61.12 5.81
C ARG A 930 7.32 -59.79 5.14
N ASN A 931 7.70 -58.67 5.76
CA ASN A 931 7.16 -57.36 5.39
C ASN A 931 8.12 -56.48 4.58
N THR A 932 9.40 -56.84 4.48
CA THR A 932 10.36 -56.09 3.64
C THR A 932 10.10 -56.28 2.16
N THR A 933 10.27 -55.21 1.38
CA THR A 933 10.29 -55.26 -0.09
C THR A 933 11.69 -55.52 -0.66
N ASN A 934 12.74 -55.25 0.14
CA ASN A 934 14.13 -55.42 -0.24
C ASN A 934 14.61 -56.87 -0.03
N GLU A 935 14.88 -57.58 -1.13
CA GLU A 935 15.33 -58.98 -1.10
C GLU A 935 16.61 -59.20 -0.29
N ALA A 936 17.57 -58.26 -0.34
CA ALA A 936 18.81 -58.39 0.42
C ALA A 936 18.57 -58.22 1.93
N GLN A 937 17.62 -57.37 2.31
CA GLN A 937 17.23 -57.20 3.71
C GLN A 937 16.45 -58.42 4.21
N ARG A 938 15.58 -58.98 3.37
CA ARG A 938 14.87 -60.23 3.65
C ARG A 938 15.83 -61.39 3.88
N ALA A 939 16.77 -61.61 2.96
CA ALA A 939 17.77 -62.68 3.07
C ALA A 939 18.59 -62.54 4.37
N ARG A 940 19.03 -61.31 4.70
CA ARG A 940 19.74 -61.06 5.97
C ARG A 940 18.86 -61.36 7.19
N ALA A 941 17.59 -61.01 7.17
CA ALA A 941 16.67 -61.29 8.27
C ALA A 941 16.45 -62.81 8.44
N GLU A 942 16.28 -63.55 7.35
CA GLU A 942 16.13 -65.01 7.33
C GLU A 942 17.40 -65.72 7.82
N ASP A 943 18.58 -65.26 7.41
CA ASP A 943 19.87 -65.78 7.89
C ASP A 943 20.02 -65.60 9.40
N GLN A 944 19.68 -64.42 9.93
CA GLN A 944 19.72 -64.17 11.38
C GLN A 944 18.65 -64.99 12.13
N LEU A 945 17.47 -65.17 11.54
CA LEU A 945 16.41 -65.99 12.11
C LEU A 945 16.81 -67.47 12.22
N ALA A 946 17.56 -67.99 11.24
CA ALA A 946 18.10 -69.34 11.25
C ALA A 946 19.24 -69.52 12.26
N ALA A 947 20.03 -68.47 12.51
CA ALA A 947 21.16 -68.49 13.44
C ALA A 947 20.76 -68.54 14.92
N ILE A 948 19.57 -68.06 15.27
CA ILE A 948 19.06 -68.13 16.65
C ILE A 948 18.55 -69.57 16.91
N PRO A 949 18.93 -70.27 17.99
CA PRO A 949 18.44 -71.62 18.28
C PRO A 949 16.96 -71.61 18.69
N VAL A 950 16.12 -72.48 18.11
CA VAL A 950 14.70 -72.61 18.48
C VAL A 950 14.68 -73.28 19.86
N GLU A 951 14.28 -72.54 20.90
CA GLU A 951 14.06 -73.10 22.23
C GLU A 951 12.79 -73.95 22.30
#